data_AF-A0A7S1N3P0-F1
#
_entry.id   AF-A0A7S1N3P0-F1
#
_cell.length_a   1.000
_cell.length_b   1.000
_cell.length_c   1.000
_cell.angle_alpha   90.00
_cell.angle_beta   90.00
_cell.angle_gamma   90.00
#
_symmetry.space_group_name_H-M   'P 1'
#
loop_
_entity.id
_entity.type
_entity.pdbx_description
1 polymer ?
#
loop_
_entity_poly.entity_id
_entity_poly.type
_entity_poly.pdbx_seq_one_letter_code
_entity_poly.pdbx_strand_id
1 'polypeptide(L)'
;MGNQQSKTGSERSSTPSSSRAPSSKGIKYPQKNVSKDDTTSVAAGVVCGASFGAVLALGASHPNAVVCAVLGGLNAITTGLSVTKVGKNKRVAKKRHVAMGAAAAMIYSGGIVLFVPRHIAQPLLGTLASVAPFWGAKESVTPYLKDAFKHSILGEMFNSPTTSLSDQMKLLKRILRWAWEDKWFWTGAYAMLIVNASMSSVMPLAFSDLVSSVTKPGVNMWGPVRKLTTVVLVMAAISSLQSILFAESSTRMAVRVQKQLMGNVMKQDTEFFESTTPGEILQQISASGSTVGVVSGLIPTFIRSLVSTAVTVSILSRYDIRLAAICVITVPFEVLTSYGYAKYFEKYNEKVQAINSKSSNIVTEMVSSVKTVRMFAAEREQLDKFWSNVDELVKLRRSNNIMLAGSGLVDVLLPHISSMAMFMFAAHLAKVGRIDMASLVTISMYQGTLTKSFESIMGIYVGWGGVMGTTRKVFEMLDREPKCLKRGDYIPEGGVEGSITLQDVGFAYATNATPILTNFNLHIKPGEVVALVGPSGGGKSTVINMILGMYDPCQGSVLIDGVPVHKYDPKYFHTKAITVVNQEPVLFSNSFTENICLGLDDVPKEKVEEAAKQAFAHEFIIKMKDGYETKCGARGERLSGGQRQRVAIARALVRDPSILLLDEATSALDGESEQIVQQAIEKLMEGRTTVVVAHRLSTIQKADRILVIQNGGVVEEGSHQQLLAKEGIYADLVKRQMSSNSDVLPPNYK
;
A
#
# COMPACT_ATOMS: atom_id res chain seq x y z
N MET A 1 53.88 -39.12 19.87
CA MET A 1 54.03 -40.34 20.68
C MET A 1 54.45 -39.94 22.08
N GLY A 2 53.76 -40.44 23.11
CA GLY A 2 54.37 -40.72 24.42
C GLY A 2 54.53 -39.59 25.44
N ASN A 3 53.48 -39.42 26.26
CA ASN A 3 53.49 -39.44 27.72
C ASN A 3 54.18 -38.37 28.61
N GLN A 4 53.34 -37.94 29.58
CA GLN A 4 53.57 -37.73 31.03
C GLN A 4 54.06 -36.37 31.57
N GLN A 5 53.11 -35.69 32.24
CA GLN A 5 53.11 -35.25 33.66
C GLN A 5 54.49 -34.93 34.28
N SER A 6 54.79 -33.80 34.93
CA SER A 6 54.09 -32.98 35.94
C SER A 6 55.05 -31.80 36.26
N LYS A 7 54.70 -30.61 36.78
CA LYS A 7 54.26 -30.23 38.15
C LYS A 7 54.35 -28.67 38.20
N THR A 8 53.26 -27.94 38.48
CA THR A 8 52.93 -27.21 39.74
C THR A 8 53.40 -25.75 39.90
N GLY A 9 52.40 -24.91 40.20
CA GLY A 9 52.47 -23.56 40.81
C GLY A 9 51.52 -22.61 40.07
N SER A 10 50.54 -21.90 40.63
CA SER A 10 50.02 -21.73 42.00
C SER A 10 48.65 -21.04 41.91
N GLU A 11 47.95 -21.00 43.04
CA GLU A 11 46.86 -20.07 43.42
C GLU A 11 45.41 -20.58 43.43
N ARG A 12 44.89 -20.51 44.66
CA ARG A 12 43.58 -20.88 45.18
C ARG A 12 42.63 -19.68 45.02
N SER A 13 41.34 -19.93 44.83
CA SER A 13 40.33 -19.64 45.87
C SER A 13 38.91 -19.86 45.36
N SER A 14 38.14 -20.45 46.26
CA SER A 14 36.74 -20.84 46.21
C SER A 14 35.79 -19.66 46.44
N THR A 15 34.58 -19.81 45.89
CA THR A 15 33.30 -19.14 46.23
C THR A 15 33.14 -18.71 47.70
N PRO A 16 32.35 -17.65 47.99
CA PRO A 16 30.99 -17.92 48.49
C PRO A 16 29.91 -16.84 48.17
N SER A 17 28.65 -17.29 48.27
CA SER A 17 27.46 -16.59 48.80
C SER A 17 27.18 -15.11 48.44
N SER A 18 26.05 -14.84 47.77
CA SER A 18 25.43 -13.51 47.80
C SER A 18 24.18 -13.51 48.68
N SER A 19 24.15 -12.55 49.59
CA SER A 19 23.08 -12.29 50.54
C SER A 19 22.64 -10.83 50.41
N ARG A 20 21.35 -10.60 50.70
CA ARG A 20 20.69 -9.35 51.10
C ARG A 20 20.49 -8.23 50.07
N ALA A 21 19.21 -8.05 49.73
CA ALA A 21 18.60 -6.80 49.29
C ALA A 21 18.52 -5.76 50.43
N PRO A 22 18.36 -4.46 50.11
CA PRO A 22 17.68 -3.51 50.96
C PRO A 22 16.22 -3.29 50.49
N SER A 23 15.33 -3.25 51.45
CA SER A 23 13.92 -2.87 51.31
C SER A 23 13.78 -1.34 51.24
N SER A 24 12.80 -0.82 50.48
CA SER A 24 11.81 0.13 51.02
C SER A 24 10.71 0.49 50.01
N LYS A 25 9.47 0.42 50.54
CA LYS A 25 8.25 1.16 50.20
C LYS A 25 7.59 0.89 48.84
N GLY A 26 6.66 -0.07 48.89
CA GLY A 26 5.63 -0.27 47.88
C GLY A 26 4.59 0.86 47.87
N ILE A 27 4.29 1.35 46.66
CA ILE A 27 3.06 2.06 46.32
C ILE A 27 2.06 1.00 45.85
N LYS A 28 0.96 0.82 46.59
CA LYS A 28 -0.15 -0.08 46.21
C LYS A 28 -0.96 0.57 45.08
N TYR A 29 -0.99 -0.04 43.91
CA TYR A 29 -2.04 0.18 42.90
C TYR A 29 -3.22 -0.78 43.16
N PRO A 30 -4.47 -0.37 42.90
CA PRO A 30 -5.61 -1.27 43.05
C PRO A 30 -5.66 -2.24 41.86
N GLN A 31 -5.39 -3.53 42.11
CA GLN A 31 -5.75 -4.59 41.18
C GLN A 31 -7.28 -4.73 41.19
N LYS A 32 -7.92 -4.38 40.06
CA LYS A 32 -9.25 -4.90 39.75
C LYS A 32 -9.08 -6.39 39.43
N ASN A 33 -9.82 -7.22 40.17
CA ASN A 33 -9.92 -8.67 39.96
C ASN A 33 -10.30 -8.98 38.51
N VAL A 34 -9.37 -9.55 37.75
CA VAL A 34 -9.68 -10.29 36.52
C VAL A 34 -10.01 -11.71 36.95
N SER A 35 -11.23 -12.15 36.65
CA SER A 35 -11.69 -13.52 36.88
C SER A 35 -10.78 -14.52 36.19
N LYS A 36 -10.48 -15.62 36.89
CA LYS A 36 -9.67 -16.76 36.41
C LYS A 36 -10.25 -17.50 35.18
N ASP A 37 -11.40 -17.08 34.66
CA ASP A 37 -12.03 -17.65 33.46
C ASP A 37 -11.50 -17.04 32.15
N ASP A 38 -10.85 -15.87 32.19
CA ASP A 38 -10.38 -15.22 30.96
C ASP A 38 -9.01 -15.72 30.50
N THR A 39 -8.14 -16.16 31.41
CA THR A 39 -6.79 -16.64 31.07
C THR A 39 -6.77 -18.06 30.49
N THR A 40 -7.77 -18.89 30.78
CA THR A 40 -7.97 -20.19 30.13
C THR A 40 -8.57 -20.07 28.73
N SER A 41 -9.34 -19.02 28.43
CA SER A 41 -9.87 -18.77 27.08
C SER A 41 -8.80 -18.24 26.11
N VAL A 42 -7.84 -17.44 26.61
CA VAL A 42 -6.74 -16.89 25.81
C VAL A 42 -5.65 -17.94 25.53
N ALA A 43 -5.36 -18.82 26.48
CA ALA A 43 -4.43 -19.94 26.24
C ALA A 43 -5.01 -21.00 25.28
N ALA A 44 -6.33 -21.25 25.32
CA ALA A 44 -7.00 -22.10 24.34
C ALA A 44 -7.07 -21.46 22.95
N GLY A 45 -7.25 -20.14 22.85
CA GLY A 45 -7.26 -19.40 21.59
C GLY A 45 -5.90 -19.36 20.87
N VAL A 46 -4.80 -19.27 21.62
CA VAL A 46 -3.44 -19.16 21.05
C VAL A 46 -2.83 -20.53 20.69
N VAL A 47 -3.14 -21.59 21.46
CA VAL A 47 -2.68 -22.95 21.13
C VAL A 47 -3.53 -23.61 20.04
N CYS A 48 -4.81 -23.25 19.91
CA CYS A 48 -5.65 -23.72 18.80
C CYS A 48 -5.37 -22.97 17.48
N GLY A 49 -5.05 -21.67 17.54
CA GLY A 49 -4.69 -20.87 16.35
C GLY A 49 -3.35 -21.25 15.70
N ALA A 50 -2.33 -21.57 16.49
CA ALA A 50 -1.03 -22.00 15.97
C ALA A 50 -1.03 -23.44 15.43
N SER A 51 -1.91 -24.30 15.96
CA SER A 51 -2.06 -25.69 15.50
C SER A 51 -2.94 -25.81 14.23
N PHE A 52 -3.91 -24.90 14.03
CA PHE A 52 -4.77 -24.89 12.83
C PHE A 52 -4.10 -24.23 11.61
N GLY A 53 -3.23 -23.23 11.85
CA GLY A 53 -2.43 -22.61 10.78
C GLY A 53 -1.41 -23.56 10.15
N ALA A 54 -0.83 -24.47 10.94
CA ALA A 54 0.07 -25.53 10.44
C ALA A 54 -0.66 -26.63 9.64
N VAL A 55 -1.96 -26.88 9.93
CA VAL A 55 -2.78 -27.87 9.22
C VAL A 55 -3.25 -27.36 7.85
N LEU A 56 -3.48 -26.06 7.68
CA LEU A 56 -3.82 -25.48 6.37
C LEU A 56 -2.60 -25.32 5.44
N ALA A 57 -1.39 -25.16 5.99
CA ALA A 57 -0.15 -25.08 5.20
C ALA A 57 0.38 -26.46 4.75
N LEU A 58 0.00 -27.55 5.44
CA LEU A 58 0.42 -28.93 5.11
C LEU A 58 -0.72 -29.84 4.61
N GLY A 59 -1.97 -29.38 4.61
CA GLY A 59 -3.17 -30.20 4.39
C GLY A 59 -3.75 -30.19 2.97
N ALA A 60 -2.96 -29.96 1.92
CA ALA A 60 -3.44 -30.00 0.53
C ALA A 60 -3.52 -31.43 -0.07
N SER A 61 -3.41 -32.50 0.72
CA SER A 61 -3.23 -33.86 0.19
C SER A 61 -4.10 -34.97 0.79
N HIS A 62 -4.94 -34.74 1.81
CA HIS A 62 -5.77 -35.83 2.36
C HIS A 62 -7.21 -35.45 2.78
N PRO A 63 -8.25 -36.08 2.18
CA PRO A 63 -9.66 -35.82 2.49
C PRO A 63 -10.09 -36.21 3.92
N ASN A 64 -9.34 -37.08 4.61
CA ASN A 64 -9.69 -37.54 5.96
C ASN A 64 -9.46 -36.49 7.05
N ALA A 65 -8.60 -35.48 6.83
CA ALA A 65 -8.34 -34.43 7.83
C ALA A 65 -9.52 -33.44 7.95
N VAL A 66 -10.17 -33.13 6.84
CA VAL A 66 -11.37 -32.27 6.79
C VAL A 66 -12.59 -32.99 7.36
N VAL A 67 -12.73 -34.29 7.05
CA VAL A 67 -13.79 -35.14 7.61
C VAL A 67 -13.63 -35.30 9.13
N CYS A 68 -12.41 -35.43 9.66
CA CYS A 68 -12.15 -35.47 11.11
C CYS A 68 -12.45 -34.13 11.81
N ALA A 69 -12.21 -32.97 11.17
CA ALA A 69 -12.54 -31.67 11.74
C ALA A 69 -14.07 -31.42 11.78
N VAL A 70 -14.77 -31.82 10.71
CA VAL A 70 -16.24 -31.75 10.61
C VAL A 70 -16.89 -32.75 11.57
N LEU A 71 -16.39 -33.98 11.66
CA LEU A 71 -16.84 -34.98 12.63
C LEU A 71 -16.50 -34.58 14.06
N GLY A 72 -15.36 -33.94 14.33
CA GLY A 72 -15.00 -33.40 15.63
C GLY A 72 -15.91 -32.25 16.09
N GLY A 73 -16.31 -31.37 15.17
CA GLY A 73 -17.31 -30.33 15.41
C GLY A 73 -18.71 -30.91 15.63
N LEU A 74 -19.11 -31.90 14.82
CA LEU A 74 -20.35 -32.67 15.04
C LEU A 74 -20.31 -33.43 16.36
N ASN A 75 -19.15 -33.98 16.78
CA ASN A 75 -19.01 -34.70 18.04
C ASN A 75 -19.06 -33.74 19.24
N ALA A 76 -18.53 -32.53 19.14
CA ALA A 76 -18.69 -31.50 20.18
C ALA A 76 -20.16 -31.07 20.33
N ILE A 77 -20.89 -30.99 19.21
CA ILE A 77 -22.33 -30.70 19.18
C ILE A 77 -23.14 -31.89 19.75
N THR A 78 -22.81 -33.14 19.40
CA THR A 78 -23.48 -34.34 19.93
C THR A 78 -23.12 -34.64 21.38
N THR A 79 -21.92 -34.30 21.84
CA THR A 79 -21.49 -34.44 23.24
C THR A 79 -22.14 -33.36 24.12
N GLY A 80 -22.35 -32.15 23.58
CA GLY A 80 -23.22 -31.14 24.19
C GLY A 80 -24.71 -31.56 24.25
N LEU A 81 -25.16 -32.36 23.27
CA LEU A 81 -26.51 -32.95 23.22
C LEU A 81 -26.68 -34.17 24.16
N SER A 82 -25.62 -34.88 24.55
CA SER A 82 -25.70 -36.00 25.51
C SER A 82 -25.60 -35.55 26.96
N VAL A 83 -24.88 -34.46 27.26
CA VAL A 83 -24.83 -33.84 28.60
C VAL A 83 -26.17 -33.21 29.01
N THR A 84 -27.03 -32.86 28.05
CA THR A 84 -28.36 -32.27 28.32
C THR A 84 -29.48 -33.30 28.52
N LYS A 85 -29.19 -34.61 28.43
CA LYS A 85 -30.19 -35.68 28.59
C LYS A 85 -30.56 -36.03 30.05
N VAL A 86 -29.98 -35.35 31.04
CA VAL A 86 -30.29 -35.57 32.48
C VAL A 86 -31.33 -34.57 33.04
N GLY A 87 -31.87 -33.65 32.23
CA GLY A 87 -32.89 -32.69 32.66
C GLY A 87 -34.33 -33.08 32.29
N LYS A 88 -35.17 -33.41 33.28
CA LYS A 88 -36.63 -33.62 33.14
C LYS A 88 -37.34 -32.35 32.64
N ASN A 89 -37.49 -32.17 31.32
CA ASN A 89 -38.55 -31.29 30.78
C ASN A 89 -38.85 -31.53 29.28
N LYS A 90 -39.81 -32.44 28.99
CA LYS A 90 -40.23 -32.82 27.62
C LYS A 90 -40.86 -31.68 26.79
N ARG A 91 -41.28 -30.56 27.39
CA ARG A 91 -41.86 -29.40 26.67
C ARG A 91 -40.81 -28.45 26.06
N VAL A 92 -39.58 -28.40 26.59
CA VAL A 92 -38.51 -27.53 26.07
C VAL A 92 -37.77 -28.19 24.90
N ALA A 93 -37.64 -29.52 24.91
CA ALA A 93 -37.06 -30.28 23.80
C ALA A 93 -37.89 -30.15 22.50
N LYS A 94 -39.23 -30.17 22.59
CA LYS A 94 -40.11 -30.04 21.41
C LYS A 94 -40.06 -28.64 20.78
N LYS A 95 -39.90 -27.57 21.58
CA LYS A 95 -39.69 -26.20 21.07
C LYS A 95 -38.30 -25.98 20.46
N ARG A 96 -37.25 -26.61 21.00
CA ARG A 96 -35.88 -26.53 20.43
C ARG A 96 -35.73 -27.31 19.12
N HIS A 97 -36.39 -28.47 18.98
CA HIS A 97 -36.40 -29.21 17.71
C HIS A 97 -37.13 -28.46 16.58
N VAL A 98 -38.23 -27.76 16.89
CA VAL A 98 -38.95 -26.91 15.92
C VAL A 98 -38.14 -25.66 15.57
N ALA A 99 -37.44 -25.05 16.53
CA ALA A 99 -36.59 -23.88 16.28
C ALA A 99 -35.33 -24.21 15.45
N MET A 100 -34.70 -25.37 15.67
CA MET A 100 -33.55 -25.83 14.86
C MET A 100 -33.98 -26.31 13.47
N GLY A 101 -35.15 -26.93 13.33
CA GLY A 101 -35.76 -27.25 12.03
C GLY A 101 -36.13 -25.98 11.24
N ALA A 102 -36.65 -24.94 11.90
CA ALA A 102 -36.91 -23.64 11.30
C ALA A 102 -35.62 -22.89 10.93
N ALA A 103 -34.53 -23.02 11.70
CA ALA A 103 -33.24 -22.45 11.36
C ALA A 103 -32.59 -23.15 10.14
N ALA A 104 -32.66 -24.49 10.07
CA ALA A 104 -32.20 -25.25 8.91
C ALA A 104 -33.03 -24.96 7.67
N ALA A 105 -34.35 -24.80 7.82
CA ALA A 105 -35.25 -24.38 6.74
C ALA A 105 -35.02 -22.92 6.33
N MET A 106 -34.74 -21.99 7.24
CA MET A 106 -34.34 -20.61 6.92
C MET A 106 -33.00 -20.53 6.17
N ILE A 107 -32.06 -21.43 6.48
CA ILE A 107 -30.78 -21.53 5.75
C ILE A 107 -31.03 -22.08 4.33
N TYR A 108 -31.91 -23.07 4.17
CA TYR A 108 -32.26 -23.66 2.86
C TYR A 108 -33.17 -22.76 2.00
N SER A 109 -34.20 -22.14 2.58
CA SER A 109 -35.16 -21.28 1.87
C SER A 109 -34.64 -19.85 1.70
N GLY A 110 -33.84 -19.35 2.65
CA GLY A 110 -33.12 -18.08 2.51
C GLY A 110 -32.09 -18.18 1.39
N GLY A 111 -31.31 -19.26 1.34
CA GLY A 111 -30.31 -19.47 0.29
C GLY A 111 -30.87 -19.51 -1.14
N ILE A 112 -32.12 -19.94 -1.34
CA ILE A 112 -32.74 -20.03 -2.68
C ILE A 112 -33.45 -18.72 -3.08
N VAL A 113 -33.99 -17.96 -2.12
CA VAL A 113 -34.70 -16.69 -2.38
C VAL A 113 -33.73 -15.49 -2.49
N LEU A 114 -32.50 -15.61 -1.99
CA LEU A 114 -31.51 -14.52 -1.94
C LEU A 114 -30.81 -14.19 -3.27
N PHE A 115 -31.00 -14.97 -4.35
CA PHE A 115 -30.22 -14.83 -5.60
C PHE A 115 -31.06 -14.63 -6.88
N VAL A 116 -32.34 -14.30 -6.75
CA VAL A 116 -33.27 -14.21 -7.87
C VAL A 116 -33.76 -12.75 -8.07
N PRO A 117 -33.70 -12.19 -9.29
CA PRO A 117 -34.21 -10.85 -9.60
C PRO A 117 -35.66 -10.62 -9.14
N ARG A 118 -35.97 -9.39 -8.73
CA ARG A 118 -37.24 -9.01 -8.07
C ARG A 118 -38.51 -9.42 -8.82
N HIS A 119 -38.45 -9.47 -10.15
CA HIS A 119 -39.57 -9.86 -11.03
C HIS A 119 -39.83 -11.38 -11.09
N ILE A 120 -38.85 -12.21 -10.69
CA ILE A 120 -38.96 -13.68 -10.61
C ILE A 120 -39.22 -14.13 -9.16
N ALA A 121 -38.77 -13.35 -8.17
CA ALA A 121 -38.96 -13.65 -6.75
C ALA A 121 -40.43 -13.54 -6.27
N GLN A 122 -41.23 -12.64 -6.87
CA GLN A 122 -42.63 -12.41 -6.45
C GLN A 122 -43.57 -13.60 -6.71
N PRO A 123 -43.57 -14.26 -7.89
CA PRO A 123 -44.33 -15.48 -8.13
C PRO A 123 -43.88 -16.65 -7.22
N LEU A 124 -42.56 -16.79 -7.02
CA LEU A 124 -41.96 -17.85 -6.20
C LEU A 124 -42.34 -17.76 -4.72
N LEU A 125 -42.40 -16.54 -4.18
CA LEU A 125 -42.90 -16.26 -2.82
C LEU A 125 -44.40 -16.60 -2.69
N GLY A 126 -45.20 -16.39 -3.73
CA GLY A 126 -46.60 -16.80 -3.79
C GLY A 126 -46.76 -18.32 -3.75
N THR A 127 -45.96 -19.06 -4.51
CA THR A 127 -45.92 -20.52 -4.48
C THR A 127 -45.40 -21.07 -3.14
N LEU A 128 -44.36 -20.49 -2.55
CA LEU A 128 -43.86 -20.89 -1.22
C LEU A 128 -44.88 -20.61 -0.11
N ALA A 129 -45.64 -19.51 -0.20
CA ALA A 129 -46.73 -19.20 0.72
C ALA A 129 -47.90 -20.20 0.61
N SER A 130 -48.18 -20.72 -0.59
CA SER A 130 -49.21 -21.75 -0.81
C SER A 130 -48.86 -23.14 -0.24
N VAL A 131 -47.56 -23.41 0.02
CA VAL A 131 -47.07 -24.69 0.58
C VAL A 131 -46.88 -24.62 2.11
N ALA A 132 -46.91 -23.41 2.70
CA ALA A 132 -46.80 -23.16 4.14
C ALA A 132 -47.79 -23.94 5.03
N PRO A 133 -49.04 -24.27 4.60
CA PRO A 133 -49.97 -25.07 5.41
C PRO A 133 -49.50 -26.52 5.65
N PHE A 134 -48.67 -27.08 4.76
CA PHE A 134 -48.13 -28.44 4.91
C PHE A 134 -47.10 -28.58 6.04
N TRP A 135 -46.60 -27.45 6.57
CA TRP A 135 -45.49 -27.41 7.54
C TRP A 135 -45.92 -26.89 8.92
N GLY A 136 -47.22 -26.83 9.19
CA GLY A 136 -47.76 -26.55 10.53
C GLY A 136 -47.48 -25.14 11.07
N ALA A 137 -47.05 -24.20 10.22
CA ALA A 137 -46.82 -22.82 10.62
C ALA A 137 -48.15 -22.04 10.61
N LYS A 138 -48.70 -21.75 11.80
CA LYS A 138 -49.74 -20.72 11.96
C LYS A 138 -49.08 -19.34 12.00
N GLU A 139 -49.46 -18.51 11.02
CA GLU A 139 -49.31 -17.05 10.88
C GLU A 139 -47.93 -16.43 10.57
N SER A 140 -47.89 -15.83 9.37
CA SER A 140 -47.09 -14.72 8.80
C SER A 140 -45.69 -14.37 9.34
N VAL A 141 -44.66 -14.96 8.72
CA VAL A 141 -43.22 -14.52 8.78
C VAL A 141 -42.93 -13.34 7.82
N THR A 142 -43.89 -13.00 6.97
CA THR A 142 -43.79 -12.02 5.87
C THR A 142 -43.44 -10.57 6.27
N PRO A 143 -43.86 -10.02 7.44
CA PRO A 143 -43.51 -8.65 7.84
C PRO A 143 -42.03 -8.49 8.24
N TYR A 144 -41.46 -9.47 8.96
CA TYR A 144 -40.07 -9.44 9.41
C TYR A 144 -39.06 -9.55 8.25
N LEU A 145 -39.41 -10.31 7.21
CA LEU A 145 -38.60 -10.39 5.98
C LEU A 145 -38.61 -9.08 5.20
N LYS A 146 -39.72 -8.32 5.21
CA LYS A 146 -39.81 -7.01 4.54
C LYS A 146 -38.97 -5.94 5.24
N ASP A 147 -38.98 -5.88 6.57
CA ASP A 147 -38.17 -4.91 7.32
C ASP A 147 -36.67 -5.21 7.28
N ALA A 148 -36.28 -6.50 7.35
CA ALA A 148 -34.89 -6.91 7.15
C ALA A 148 -34.38 -6.58 5.74
N PHE A 149 -35.23 -6.66 4.71
CA PHE A 149 -34.86 -6.31 3.34
C PHE A 149 -34.72 -4.79 3.15
N LYS A 150 -35.60 -3.99 3.77
CA LYS A 150 -35.65 -2.52 3.65
C LYS A 150 -34.43 -1.81 4.27
N HIS A 151 -33.82 -2.41 5.29
CA HIS A 151 -32.59 -1.91 5.94
C HIS A 151 -31.32 -2.67 5.54
N SER A 152 -31.39 -3.59 4.58
CA SER A 152 -30.22 -4.35 4.15
C SER A 152 -29.48 -3.68 2.97
N ILE A 153 -28.17 -3.91 2.96
CA ILE A 153 -27.18 -3.58 1.92
C ILE A 153 -27.59 -4.04 0.49
N LEU A 154 -28.66 -4.86 0.39
CA LEU A 154 -29.31 -5.31 -0.85
C LEU A 154 -30.00 -4.18 -1.64
N GLY A 155 -30.58 -3.18 -0.97
CA GLY A 155 -31.20 -2.03 -1.67
C GLY A 155 -30.17 -1.12 -2.36
N GLU A 156 -29.00 -0.95 -1.73
CA GLU A 156 -27.86 -0.21 -2.29
C GLU A 156 -27.02 -1.05 -3.26
N MET A 157 -27.31 -2.35 -3.42
CA MET A 157 -26.57 -3.24 -4.34
C MET A 157 -26.88 -2.97 -5.81
N PHE A 158 -28.00 -2.31 -6.11
CA PHE A 158 -28.42 -1.98 -7.48
C PHE A 158 -27.99 -0.58 -7.95
N ASN A 159 -27.35 0.23 -7.09
CA ASN A 159 -27.03 1.64 -7.37
C ASN A 159 -25.53 1.96 -7.40
N SER A 160 -24.61 0.98 -7.35
CA SER A 160 -23.18 1.30 -7.38
C SER A 160 -22.70 1.62 -8.82
N PRO A 161 -21.88 2.68 -9.00
CA PRO A 161 -21.39 3.06 -10.31
C PRO A 161 -20.30 2.07 -10.75
N THR A 162 -20.66 1.06 -11.53
CA THR A 162 -19.67 0.24 -12.23
C THR A 162 -18.94 1.14 -13.23
N THR A 163 -17.62 1.23 -13.13
CA THR A 163 -16.80 1.91 -14.15
C THR A 163 -17.13 1.39 -15.54
N SER A 164 -17.19 2.27 -16.53
CA SER A 164 -17.64 1.90 -17.87
C SER A 164 -16.79 0.74 -18.42
N LEU A 165 -17.44 -0.25 -19.04
CA LEU A 165 -16.78 -1.40 -19.64
C LEU A 165 -15.77 -0.96 -20.73
N SER A 166 -16.03 0.20 -21.36
CA SER A 166 -15.10 0.87 -22.28
C SER A 166 -13.77 1.26 -21.64
N ASP A 167 -13.77 1.77 -20.40
CA ASP A 167 -12.53 2.22 -19.75
C ASP A 167 -11.66 1.04 -19.31
N GLN A 168 -12.28 -0.04 -18.85
CA GLN A 168 -11.57 -1.28 -18.57
C GLN A 168 -10.92 -1.87 -19.83
N MET A 169 -11.63 -1.82 -20.97
CA MET A 169 -11.10 -2.31 -22.24
C MET A 169 -9.93 -1.46 -22.76
N LYS A 170 -9.98 -0.13 -22.58
CA LYS A 170 -8.86 0.77 -22.91
C LYS A 170 -7.63 0.44 -22.06
N LEU A 171 -7.81 0.25 -20.76
CA LEU A 171 -6.75 -0.11 -19.82
C LEU A 171 -6.11 -1.46 -20.19
N LEU A 172 -6.94 -2.47 -20.47
CA LEU A 172 -6.48 -3.79 -20.91
C LEU A 172 -5.65 -3.71 -22.20
N LYS A 173 -6.13 -2.97 -23.22
CA LYS A 173 -5.38 -2.77 -24.46
C LYS A 173 -4.02 -2.14 -24.20
N ARG A 174 -3.93 -1.20 -23.26
CA ARG A 174 -2.67 -0.56 -22.90
C ARG A 174 -1.71 -1.53 -22.23
N ILE A 175 -2.17 -2.32 -21.27
CA ILE A 175 -1.36 -3.36 -20.61
C ILE A 175 -0.83 -4.35 -21.64
N LEU A 176 -1.66 -4.77 -22.60
CA LEU A 176 -1.24 -5.67 -23.68
C LEU A 176 -0.19 -5.06 -24.60
N ARG A 177 -0.26 -3.75 -24.90
CA ARG A 177 0.81 -3.06 -25.66
C ARG A 177 2.15 -3.10 -24.93
N TRP A 178 2.14 -2.96 -23.61
CA TRP A 178 3.35 -3.05 -22.80
C TRP A 178 3.94 -4.46 -22.80
N ALA A 179 3.08 -5.48 -22.69
CA ALA A 179 3.52 -6.87 -22.81
C ALA A 179 4.08 -7.18 -24.21
N TRP A 180 3.61 -6.49 -25.25
CA TRP A 180 4.04 -6.70 -26.63
C TRP A 180 5.52 -6.39 -26.89
N GLU A 181 6.16 -5.54 -26.08
CA GLU A 181 7.59 -5.26 -26.20
C GLU A 181 8.44 -6.52 -26.00
N ASP A 182 8.00 -7.46 -25.14
CA ASP A 182 8.62 -8.78 -24.93
C ASP A 182 7.80 -9.91 -25.59
N LYS A 183 7.22 -9.65 -26.78
CA LYS A 183 6.28 -10.57 -27.45
C LYS A 183 6.78 -12.01 -27.57
N TRP A 184 8.07 -12.25 -27.77
CA TRP A 184 8.62 -13.60 -27.92
C TRP A 184 8.52 -14.43 -26.64
N PHE A 185 8.79 -13.82 -25.48
CA PHE A 185 8.67 -14.50 -24.19
C PHE A 185 7.20 -14.76 -23.85
N TRP A 186 6.33 -13.77 -24.04
CA TRP A 186 4.91 -13.93 -23.78
C TRP A 186 4.27 -14.97 -24.71
N THR A 187 4.53 -14.91 -26.02
CA THR A 187 4.00 -15.90 -26.97
C THR A 187 4.48 -17.31 -26.65
N GLY A 188 5.76 -17.48 -26.30
CA GLY A 188 6.29 -18.76 -25.81
C GLY A 188 5.59 -19.25 -24.53
N ALA A 189 5.36 -18.36 -23.56
CA ALA A 189 4.67 -18.67 -22.32
C ALA A 189 3.21 -19.09 -22.54
N TYR A 190 2.48 -18.37 -23.39
CA TYR A 190 1.10 -18.70 -23.77
C TYR A 190 1.00 -19.97 -24.63
N ALA A 191 1.97 -20.22 -25.51
CA ALA A 191 2.03 -21.47 -26.27
C ALA A 191 2.23 -22.67 -25.33
N MET A 192 3.20 -22.59 -24.42
CA MET A 192 3.43 -23.64 -23.40
C MET A 192 2.23 -23.81 -22.48
N LEU A 193 1.49 -22.73 -22.19
CA LEU A 193 0.24 -22.80 -21.43
C LEU A 193 -0.82 -23.64 -22.13
N ILE A 194 -1.03 -23.46 -23.44
CA ILE A 194 -2.02 -24.22 -24.21
C ILE A 194 -1.62 -25.70 -24.26
N VAL A 195 -0.32 -25.99 -24.47
CA VAL A 195 0.21 -27.36 -24.44
C VAL A 195 -0.01 -27.98 -23.07
N ASN A 196 0.35 -27.29 -21.98
CA ASN A 196 0.18 -27.78 -20.61
C ASN A 196 -1.29 -28.02 -20.27
N ALA A 197 -2.18 -27.09 -20.63
CA ALA A 197 -3.63 -27.21 -20.43
C ALA A 197 -4.19 -28.44 -21.16
N SER A 198 -3.77 -28.67 -22.41
CA SER A 198 -4.21 -29.83 -23.20
C SER A 198 -3.63 -31.15 -22.66
N MET A 199 -2.36 -31.15 -22.25
CA MET A 199 -1.68 -32.32 -21.69
C MET A 199 -2.30 -32.77 -20.36
N SER A 200 -2.86 -31.84 -19.57
CA SER A 200 -3.57 -32.17 -18.34
C SER A 200 -4.75 -33.13 -18.56
N SER A 201 -5.37 -33.08 -19.74
CA SER A 201 -6.45 -34.00 -20.13
C SER A 201 -5.96 -35.39 -20.54
N VAL A 202 -4.65 -35.60 -20.76
CA VAL A 202 -4.06 -36.92 -21.10
C VAL A 202 -3.89 -37.79 -19.86
N MET A 203 -3.69 -37.19 -18.69
CA MET A 203 -3.45 -37.90 -17.43
C MET A 203 -4.58 -38.87 -17.05
N PRO A 204 -5.87 -38.51 -17.12
CA PRO A 204 -6.98 -39.45 -16.89
C PRO A 204 -7.03 -40.64 -17.85
N LEU A 205 -6.55 -40.49 -19.09
CA LEU A 205 -6.49 -41.59 -20.07
C LEU A 205 -5.34 -42.54 -19.76
N ALA A 206 -4.15 -42.00 -19.46
CA ALA A 206 -3.00 -42.81 -19.05
C ALA A 206 -3.28 -43.59 -17.76
N PHE A 207 -4.05 -43.00 -16.83
CA PHE A 207 -4.51 -43.68 -15.63
C PHE A 207 -5.56 -44.77 -15.93
N SER A 208 -6.43 -44.56 -16.92
CA SER A 208 -7.37 -45.57 -17.43
C SER A 208 -6.67 -46.86 -17.85
N ASP A 209 -5.59 -46.74 -18.62
CA ASP A 209 -4.80 -47.89 -19.08
C ASP A 209 -4.26 -48.72 -17.90
N LEU A 210 -3.83 -48.05 -16.83
CA LEU A 210 -3.38 -48.71 -15.60
C LEU A 210 -4.53 -49.46 -14.92
N VAL A 211 -5.69 -48.83 -14.75
CA VAL A 211 -6.88 -49.47 -14.17
C VAL A 211 -7.31 -50.69 -15.00
N SER A 212 -7.23 -50.59 -16.34
CA SER A 212 -7.55 -51.70 -17.24
C SER A 212 -6.60 -52.90 -17.06
N SER A 213 -5.33 -52.65 -16.73
CA SER A 213 -4.32 -53.69 -16.48
C SER A 213 -4.51 -54.40 -15.14
N VAL A 214 -5.05 -53.71 -14.13
CA VAL A 214 -5.34 -54.30 -12.81
C VAL A 214 -6.61 -55.16 -12.84
N THR A 215 -7.57 -54.80 -13.68
CA THR A 215 -8.87 -55.49 -13.78
C THR A 215 -8.83 -56.73 -14.67
N LYS A 216 -7.82 -56.88 -15.53
CA LYS A 216 -7.65 -58.05 -16.42
C LYS A 216 -6.52 -58.98 -15.91
N PRO A 217 -6.82 -60.22 -15.51
CA PRO A 217 -5.80 -61.15 -15.01
C PRO A 217 -4.78 -61.50 -16.11
N GLY A 218 -3.48 -61.46 -15.76
CA GLY A 218 -2.37 -61.83 -16.66
C GLY A 218 -1.75 -60.69 -17.47
N VAL A 219 -2.22 -59.44 -17.34
CA VAL A 219 -1.65 -58.28 -18.03
C VAL A 219 -0.48 -57.66 -17.24
N ASN A 220 0.63 -57.39 -17.91
CA ASN A 220 1.81 -56.77 -17.29
C ASN A 220 1.56 -55.28 -16.97
N MET A 221 1.59 -54.93 -15.69
CA MET A 221 1.34 -53.57 -15.18
C MET A 221 2.48 -52.57 -15.47
N TRP A 222 3.70 -53.04 -15.76
CA TRP A 222 4.86 -52.16 -15.93
C TRP A 222 4.79 -51.27 -17.18
N GLY A 223 4.05 -51.66 -18.22
CA GLY A 223 3.85 -50.85 -19.43
C GLY A 223 3.06 -49.56 -19.15
N PRO A 224 1.82 -49.65 -18.64
CA PRO A 224 1.02 -48.49 -18.24
C PRO A 224 1.72 -47.61 -17.20
N VAL A 225 2.44 -48.21 -16.23
CA VAL A 225 3.23 -47.45 -15.24
C VAL A 225 4.31 -46.61 -15.93
N ARG A 226 5.09 -47.17 -16.88
CA ARG A 226 6.09 -46.40 -17.64
C ARG A 226 5.46 -45.26 -18.44
N LYS A 227 4.31 -45.50 -19.07
CA LYS A 227 3.56 -44.47 -19.80
C LYS A 227 3.12 -43.34 -18.87
N LEU A 228 2.54 -43.68 -17.71
CA LEU A 228 2.11 -42.72 -16.70
C LEU A 228 3.27 -41.88 -16.17
N THR A 229 4.38 -42.52 -15.79
CA THR A 229 5.59 -41.82 -15.32
C THR A 229 6.14 -40.90 -16.41
N THR A 230 6.16 -41.33 -17.67
CA THR A 230 6.62 -40.50 -18.79
C THR A 230 5.72 -39.27 -18.98
N VAL A 231 4.40 -39.44 -18.95
CA VAL A 231 3.44 -38.33 -19.04
C VAL A 231 3.65 -37.34 -17.90
N VAL A 232 3.81 -37.82 -16.66
CA VAL A 232 4.05 -36.95 -15.50
C VAL A 232 5.37 -36.18 -15.62
N LEU A 233 6.45 -36.83 -16.05
CA LEU A 233 7.75 -36.18 -16.25
C LEU A 233 7.69 -35.10 -17.35
N VAL A 234 7.03 -35.40 -18.47
CA VAL A 234 6.84 -34.44 -19.56
C VAL A 234 5.97 -33.26 -19.12
N MET A 235 4.88 -33.52 -18.40
CA MET A 235 4.03 -32.46 -17.83
C MET A 235 4.80 -31.57 -16.85
N ALA A 236 5.61 -32.18 -15.97
CA ALA A 236 6.46 -31.43 -15.04
C ALA A 236 7.44 -30.52 -15.79
N ALA A 237 8.14 -31.05 -16.81
CA ALA A 237 9.08 -30.28 -17.63
C ALA A 237 8.40 -29.10 -18.35
N ILE A 238 7.24 -29.33 -18.97
CA ILE A 238 6.47 -28.27 -19.67
C ILE A 238 5.99 -27.22 -18.66
N SER A 239 5.47 -27.65 -17.51
CA SER A 239 5.00 -26.74 -16.45
C SER A 239 6.12 -25.89 -15.87
N SER A 240 7.31 -26.47 -15.68
CA SER A 240 8.50 -25.75 -15.23
C SER A 240 8.96 -24.73 -16.28
N LEU A 241 9.04 -25.12 -17.55
CA LEU A 241 9.41 -24.19 -18.64
C LEU A 241 8.39 -23.06 -18.78
N GLN A 242 7.09 -23.38 -18.74
CA GLN A 242 6.01 -22.40 -18.71
C GLN A 242 6.21 -21.40 -17.56
N SER A 243 6.47 -21.91 -16.36
CA SER A 243 6.61 -21.07 -15.15
C SER A 243 7.82 -20.15 -15.25
N ILE A 244 8.94 -20.63 -15.78
CA ILE A 244 10.14 -19.80 -16.00
C ILE A 244 9.85 -18.69 -17.02
N LEU A 245 9.21 -19.01 -18.15
CA LEU A 245 8.87 -18.03 -19.17
C LEU A 245 7.93 -16.94 -18.64
N PHE A 246 6.88 -17.32 -17.90
CA PHE A 246 5.99 -16.35 -17.26
C PHE A 246 6.69 -15.53 -16.17
N ALA A 247 7.57 -16.13 -15.37
CA ALA A 247 8.29 -15.42 -14.31
C ALA A 247 9.25 -14.37 -14.89
N GLU A 248 10.01 -14.74 -15.92
CA GLU A 248 10.95 -13.84 -16.60
C GLU A 248 10.20 -12.68 -17.29
N SER A 249 9.16 -12.98 -18.07
CA SER A 249 8.37 -11.97 -18.77
C SER A 249 7.67 -11.01 -17.79
N SER A 250 7.16 -11.55 -16.68
CA SER A 250 6.52 -10.76 -15.63
C SER A 250 7.50 -9.82 -14.94
N THR A 251 8.70 -10.31 -14.61
CA THR A 251 9.73 -9.52 -13.93
C THR A 251 10.20 -8.36 -14.80
N ARG A 252 10.45 -8.61 -16.10
CA ARG A 252 10.84 -7.56 -17.06
C ARG A 252 9.79 -6.47 -17.18
N MET A 253 8.53 -6.87 -17.33
CA MET A 253 7.41 -5.92 -17.41
C MET A 253 7.26 -5.13 -16.10
N ALA A 254 7.33 -5.78 -14.94
CA ALA A 254 7.22 -5.12 -13.63
C ALA A 254 8.32 -4.06 -13.46
N VAL A 255 9.58 -4.43 -13.72
CA VAL A 255 10.72 -3.50 -13.62
C VAL A 255 10.57 -2.33 -14.59
N ARG A 256 10.06 -2.55 -15.80
CA ARG A 256 9.80 -1.46 -16.77
C ARG A 256 8.74 -0.50 -16.26
N VAL A 257 7.62 -1.01 -15.75
CA VAL A 257 6.55 -0.19 -15.16
C VAL A 257 7.10 0.61 -14.00
N GLN A 258 7.85 -0.04 -13.10
CA GLN A 258 8.44 0.62 -11.93
C GLN A 258 9.43 1.72 -12.32
N LYS A 259 10.30 1.48 -13.31
CA LYS A 259 11.26 2.48 -13.82
C LYS A 259 10.57 3.70 -14.42
N GLN A 260 9.57 3.48 -15.28
CA GLN A 260 8.84 4.59 -15.91
C GLN A 260 7.98 5.35 -14.89
N LEU A 261 7.34 4.63 -13.96
CA LEU A 261 6.57 5.24 -12.89
C LEU A 261 7.44 6.12 -12.01
N MET A 262 8.56 5.60 -11.50
CA MET A 262 9.52 6.41 -10.73
C MET A 262 10.04 7.60 -11.53
N GLY A 263 10.35 7.39 -12.81
CA GLY A 263 10.74 8.46 -13.72
C GLY A 263 9.67 9.53 -13.89
N ASN A 264 8.39 9.17 -13.89
CA ASN A 264 7.28 10.12 -13.95
C ASN A 264 7.05 10.83 -12.61
N VAL A 265 7.13 10.11 -11.49
CA VAL A 265 7.02 10.67 -10.13
C VAL A 265 8.03 11.80 -9.94
N MET A 266 9.29 11.59 -10.32
CA MET A 266 10.34 12.61 -10.20
C MET A 266 10.17 13.82 -11.12
N LYS A 267 9.25 13.76 -12.09
CA LYS A 267 8.89 14.89 -12.96
C LYS A 267 7.68 15.68 -12.46
N GLN A 268 7.01 15.23 -11.41
CA GLN A 268 5.82 15.90 -10.89
C GLN A 268 6.16 17.23 -10.20
N ASP A 269 5.18 18.14 -10.20
CA ASP A 269 5.26 19.44 -9.53
C ASP A 269 5.32 19.34 -8.00
N THR A 270 5.76 20.41 -7.33
CA THR A 270 5.88 20.48 -5.87
C THR A 270 4.51 20.25 -5.18
N GLU A 271 3.43 20.77 -5.78
CA GLU A 271 2.05 20.59 -5.29
C GLU A 271 1.67 19.10 -5.18
N PHE A 272 2.12 18.25 -6.11
CA PHE A 272 1.94 16.80 -6.03
C PHE A 272 2.57 16.20 -4.77
N PHE A 273 3.80 16.59 -4.43
CA PHE A 273 4.53 16.05 -3.27
C PHE A 273 4.04 16.59 -1.93
N GLU A 274 3.41 17.77 -1.92
CA GLU A 274 2.75 18.32 -0.73
C GLU A 274 1.38 17.70 -0.48
N SER A 275 0.64 17.36 -1.54
CA SER A 275 -0.70 16.76 -1.46
C SER A 275 -0.70 15.24 -1.35
N THR A 276 0.37 14.58 -1.78
CA THR A 276 0.48 13.10 -1.79
C THR A 276 1.54 12.64 -0.80
N THR A 277 1.18 11.73 0.10
CA THR A 277 2.12 11.26 1.12
C THR A 277 3.20 10.36 0.50
N PRO A 278 4.42 10.32 1.06
CA PRO A 278 5.46 9.38 0.61
C PRO A 278 5.01 7.91 0.68
N GLY A 279 4.15 7.58 1.66
CA GLY A 279 3.58 6.23 1.81
C GLY A 279 2.65 5.85 0.65
N GLU A 280 1.82 6.79 0.17
CA GLU A 280 0.96 6.57 -0.99
C GLU A 280 1.78 6.37 -2.27
N ILE A 281 2.82 7.19 -2.48
CA ILE A 281 3.76 7.03 -3.61
C ILE A 281 4.41 5.63 -3.56
N LEU A 282 4.92 5.22 -2.39
CA LEU A 282 5.54 3.91 -2.22
C LEU A 282 4.55 2.76 -2.44
N GLN A 283 3.31 2.92 -1.98
CA GLN A 283 2.25 1.95 -2.19
C GLN A 283 1.94 1.79 -3.68
N GLN A 284 1.86 2.88 -4.44
CA GLN A 284 1.62 2.84 -5.88
C GLN A 284 2.79 2.21 -6.65
N ILE A 285 4.03 2.54 -6.26
CA ILE A 285 5.23 1.90 -6.82
C ILE A 285 5.24 0.41 -6.54
N SER A 286 4.91 0.00 -5.31
CA SER A 286 4.83 -1.42 -4.92
C SER A 286 3.67 -2.14 -5.63
N ALA A 287 2.58 -1.42 -5.92
CA ALA A 287 1.42 -1.92 -6.63
C ALA A 287 1.67 -2.16 -8.14
N SER A 288 2.78 -1.68 -8.70
CA SER A 288 3.16 -1.92 -10.10
C SER A 288 3.19 -3.41 -10.50
N GLY A 289 3.49 -4.31 -9.55
CA GLY A 289 3.42 -5.76 -9.77
C GLY A 289 1.99 -6.27 -10.04
N SER A 290 0.96 -5.60 -9.51
CA SER A 290 -0.44 -5.98 -9.75
C SER A 290 -0.84 -5.80 -11.22
N THR A 291 -0.28 -4.77 -11.89
CA THR A 291 -0.49 -4.53 -13.33
C THR A 291 -0.04 -5.73 -14.17
N VAL A 292 1.07 -6.36 -13.78
CA VAL A 292 1.60 -7.56 -14.45
C VAL A 292 0.71 -8.78 -14.21
N GLY A 293 0.09 -8.87 -13.02
CA GLY A 293 -0.83 -9.95 -12.65
C GLY A 293 -2.04 -10.12 -13.60
N VAL A 294 -2.40 -9.09 -14.37
CA VAL A 294 -3.41 -9.21 -15.43
C VAL A 294 -2.94 -10.18 -16.54
N VAL A 295 -1.72 -10.01 -17.03
CA VAL A 295 -1.18 -10.76 -18.19
C VAL A 295 -0.46 -12.05 -17.77
N SER A 296 0.03 -12.15 -16.53
CA SER A 296 0.67 -13.37 -16.01
C SER A 296 -0.23 -14.24 -15.14
N GLY A 297 -1.33 -13.69 -14.60
CA GLY A 297 -2.24 -14.39 -13.70
C GLY A 297 -3.63 -14.58 -14.31
N LEU A 298 -4.39 -13.49 -14.46
CA LEU A 298 -5.82 -13.54 -14.81
C LEU A 298 -6.06 -14.09 -16.22
N ILE A 299 -5.45 -13.49 -17.25
CA ILE A 299 -5.65 -13.92 -18.65
C ILE A 299 -5.14 -15.35 -18.87
N PRO A 300 -3.92 -15.75 -18.43
CA PRO A 300 -3.46 -17.13 -18.55
C PRO A 300 -4.39 -18.13 -17.89
N THR A 301 -4.89 -17.82 -16.69
CA THR A 301 -5.82 -18.71 -15.98
C THR A 301 -7.14 -18.85 -16.74
N PHE A 302 -7.65 -17.76 -17.31
CA PHE A 302 -8.86 -17.78 -18.14
C PHE A 302 -8.68 -18.68 -19.37
N ILE A 303 -7.59 -18.49 -20.11
CA ILE A 303 -7.26 -19.28 -21.31
C ILE A 303 -7.07 -20.75 -20.93
N ARG A 304 -6.33 -21.05 -19.85
CA ARG A 304 -6.14 -22.42 -19.37
C ARG A 304 -7.47 -23.09 -19.07
N SER A 305 -8.35 -22.42 -18.33
CA SER A 305 -9.68 -22.94 -18.00
C SER A 305 -10.52 -23.19 -19.25
N LEU A 306 -10.52 -22.26 -20.22
CA LEU A 306 -11.25 -22.44 -21.47
C LEU A 306 -10.74 -23.64 -22.28
N VAL A 307 -9.42 -23.75 -22.46
CA VAL A 307 -8.79 -24.87 -23.20
C VAL A 307 -9.06 -26.20 -22.48
N SER A 308 -8.83 -26.25 -21.17
CA SER A 308 -9.07 -27.43 -20.33
C SER A 308 -10.54 -27.89 -20.43
N THR A 309 -11.49 -26.96 -20.32
CA THR A 309 -12.92 -27.24 -20.46
C THR A 309 -13.25 -27.73 -21.86
N ALA A 310 -12.78 -27.06 -22.91
CA ALA A 310 -13.06 -27.44 -24.29
C ALA A 310 -12.52 -28.83 -24.64
N VAL A 311 -11.27 -29.13 -24.24
CA VAL A 311 -10.65 -30.46 -24.45
C VAL A 311 -11.39 -31.53 -23.65
N THR A 312 -11.71 -31.27 -22.38
CA THR A 312 -12.39 -32.24 -21.52
C THR A 312 -13.82 -32.54 -22.01
N VAL A 313 -14.59 -31.52 -22.38
CA VAL A 313 -15.93 -31.69 -22.96
C VAL A 313 -15.86 -32.46 -24.28
N SER A 314 -14.87 -32.16 -25.13
CA SER A 314 -14.66 -32.88 -26.39
C SER A 314 -14.38 -34.37 -26.14
N ILE A 315 -13.56 -34.71 -25.14
CA ILE A 315 -13.29 -36.11 -24.79
C ILE A 315 -14.53 -36.80 -24.22
N LEU A 316 -15.26 -36.16 -23.30
CA LEU A 316 -16.49 -36.72 -22.73
C LEU A 316 -17.57 -36.96 -23.81
N SER A 317 -17.69 -36.06 -24.78
CA SER A 317 -18.66 -36.20 -25.88
C SER A 317 -18.42 -37.43 -26.76
N ARG A 318 -17.18 -37.96 -26.79
CA ARG A 318 -16.86 -39.22 -27.50
C ARG A 318 -17.41 -40.46 -26.79
N TYR A 319 -17.62 -40.40 -25.48
CA TYR A 319 -18.25 -41.49 -24.72
C TYR A 319 -19.77 -41.43 -24.86
N ASP A 320 -20.37 -40.31 -24.46
CA ASP A 320 -21.79 -40.02 -24.65
C ASP A 320 -22.00 -38.51 -24.47
N ILE A 321 -22.68 -37.86 -25.42
CA ILE A 321 -22.97 -36.42 -25.37
C ILE A 321 -23.75 -36.00 -24.11
N ARG A 322 -24.51 -36.92 -23.51
CA ARG A 322 -25.28 -36.67 -22.28
C ARG A 322 -24.37 -36.49 -21.06
N LEU A 323 -23.19 -37.11 -21.03
CA LEU A 323 -22.20 -36.88 -19.97
C LEU A 323 -21.71 -35.42 -19.99
N ALA A 324 -21.44 -34.89 -21.19
CA ALA A 324 -21.09 -33.48 -21.38
C ALA A 324 -22.26 -32.55 -21.00
N ALA A 325 -23.50 -32.93 -21.32
CA ALA A 325 -24.68 -32.15 -20.97
C ALA A 325 -24.87 -32.02 -19.45
N ILE A 326 -24.62 -33.09 -18.67
CA ILE A 326 -24.67 -33.06 -17.20
C ILE A 326 -23.70 -32.00 -16.66
N CYS A 327 -22.46 -31.95 -17.18
CA CYS A 327 -21.50 -30.91 -16.80
C CYS A 327 -22.01 -29.50 -17.10
N VAL A 328 -22.49 -29.28 -18.33
CA VAL A 328 -22.91 -27.95 -18.78
C VAL A 328 -24.12 -27.45 -17.99
N ILE A 329 -25.03 -28.34 -17.58
CA ILE A 329 -26.21 -27.99 -16.79
C ILE A 329 -25.84 -27.56 -15.37
N THR A 330 -24.79 -28.12 -14.76
CA THR A 330 -24.40 -27.74 -13.39
C THR A 330 -23.68 -26.40 -13.32
N VAL A 331 -23.10 -25.94 -14.43
CA VAL A 331 -22.33 -24.69 -14.50
C VAL A 331 -23.15 -23.44 -14.17
N PRO A 332 -24.35 -23.18 -14.76
CA PRO A 332 -25.16 -22.02 -14.40
C PRO A 332 -25.48 -21.92 -12.90
N PHE A 333 -25.66 -23.06 -12.22
CA PHE A 333 -25.95 -23.07 -10.78
C PHE A 333 -24.73 -22.65 -9.96
N GLU A 334 -23.55 -23.20 -10.28
CA GLU A 334 -22.28 -22.80 -9.65
C GLU A 334 -21.97 -21.32 -9.92
N VAL A 335 -22.17 -20.85 -11.15
CA VAL A 335 -21.97 -19.44 -11.53
C VAL A 335 -22.86 -18.51 -10.71
N LEU A 336 -24.14 -18.85 -10.55
CA LEU A 336 -25.11 -17.99 -9.87
C LEU A 336 -24.77 -17.84 -8.37
N THR A 337 -24.38 -18.94 -7.71
CA THR A 337 -24.03 -18.94 -6.29
C THR A 337 -22.72 -18.20 -6.05
N SER A 338 -21.71 -18.44 -6.88
CA SER A 338 -20.43 -17.73 -6.81
C SER A 338 -20.57 -16.23 -7.13
N TYR A 339 -21.41 -15.85 -8.10
CA TYR A 339 -21.66 -14.45 -8.43
C TYR A 339 -22.26 -13.68 -7.24
N GLY A 340 -23.23 -14.29 -6.55
CA GLY A 340 -23.85 -13.70 -5.38
C GLY A 340 -22.84 -13.47 -4.24
N TYR A 341 -21.98 -14.45 -3.97
CA TYR A 341 -20.91 -14.30 -2.99
C TYR A 341 -19.87 -13.24 -3.42
N ALA A 342 -19.47 -13.24 -4.68
CA ALA A 342 -18.53 -12.27 -5.24
C ALA A 342 -18.98 -10.82 -5.00
N LYS A 343 -20.27 -10.53 -5.23
CA LYS A 343 -20.85 -9.20 -4.99
C LYS A 343 -20.89 -8.79 -3.52
N TYR A 344 -21.19 -9.73 -2.64
CA TYR A 344 -21.08 -9.51 -1.19
C TYR A 344 -19.61 -9.23 -0.80
N PHE A 345 -18.68 -10.04 -1.32
CA PHE A 345 -17.26 -9.97 -1.00
C PHE A 345 -16.61 -8.66 -1.48
N GLU A 346 -17.04 -8.12 -2.62
CA GLU A 346 -16.64 -6.80 -3.12
C GLU A 346 -16.94 -5.71 -2.08
N LYS A 347 -18.20 -5.58 -1.62
CA LYS A 347 -18.59 -4.60 -0.59
C LYS A 347 -17.92 -4.85 0.77
N TYR A 348 -17.71 -6.12 1.12
CA TYR A 348 -16.97 -6.48 2.33
C TYR A 348 -15.53 -5.96 2.27
N ASN A 349 -14.84 -6.16 1.15
CA ASN A 349 -13.48 -5.69 0.95
C ASN A 349 -13.38 -4.17 0.97
N GLU A 350 -14.34 -3.44 0.40
CA GLU A 350 -14.40 -1.97 0.49
C GLU A 350 -14.43 -1.50 1.96
N LYS A 351 -15.30 -2.08 2.79
CA LYS A 351 -15.38 -1.74 4.23
C LYS A 351 -14.11 -2.11 4.98
N VAL A 352 -13.55 -3.29 4.72
CA VAL A 352 -12.28 -3.73 5.31
C VAL A 352 -11.14 -2.81 4.92
N GLN A 353 -11.07 -2.40 3.66
CA GLN A 353 -10.04 -1.49 3.17
C GLN A 353 -10.16 -0.09 3.80
N ALA A 354 -11.38 0.43 3.98
CA ALA A 354 -11.60 1.70 4.66
C ALA A 354 -11.13 1.66 6.13
N ILE A 355 -11.48 0.61 6.88
CA ILE A 355 -11.04 0.43 8.27
C ILE A 355 -9.52 0.24 8.35
N ASN A 356 -8.93 -0.59 7.47
CA ASN A 356 -7.49 -0.79 7.44
C ASN A 356 -6.73 0.51 7.12
N SER A 357 -7.26 1.35 6.23
CA SER A 357 -6.66 2.65 5.91
C SER A 357 -6.71 3.58 7.13
N LYS A 358 -7.85 3.66 7.82
CA LYS A 358 -7.99 4.42 9.07
C LYS A 358 -7.03 3.93 10.15
N SER A 359 -6.91 2.62 10.36
CA SER A 359 -5.97 2.02 11.32
C SER A 359 -4.51 2.28 10.94
N SER A 360 -4.17 2.22 9.65
CA SER A 360 -2.81 2.52 9.16
C SER A 360 -2.44 3.98 9.40
N ASN A 361 -3.39 4.91 9.23
CA ASN A 361 -3.18 6.33 9.51
C ASN A 361 -2.91 6.56 11.01
N ILE A 362 -3.70 5.95 11.91
CA ILE A 362 -3.47 6.06 13.37
C ILE A 362 -2.09 5.52 13.74
N VAL A 363 -1.70 4.36 13.23
CA VAL A 363 -0.38 3.78 13.51
C VAL A 363 0.74 4.67 12.97
N THR A 364 0.58 5.18 11.76
CA THR A 364 1.57 6.08 11.14
C THR A 364 1.76 7.32 11.99
N GLU A 365 0.69 7.99 12.39
CA GLU A 365 0.71 9.18 13.25
C GLU A 365 1.32 8.89 14.63
N MET A 366 0.93 7.77 15.25
CA MET A 366 1.44 7.35 16.57
C MET A 366 2.94 7.06 16.52
N VAL A 367 3.42 6.34 15.50
CA VAL A 367 4.83 5.96 15.37
C VAL A 367 5.69 7.16 14.96
N SER A 368 5.23 7.99 14.01
CA SER A 368 5.94 9.20 13.60
C SER A 368 6.06 10.19 14.76
N SER A 369 5.06 10.23 15.64
CA SER A 369 4.96 11.16 16.76
C SER A 369 5.18 10.47 18.11
N VAL A 370 5.91 9.34 18.16
CA VAL A 370 6.05 8.52 19.38
C VAL A 370 6.66 9.30 20.54
N LYS A 371 7.55 10.26 20.27
CA LYS A 371 8.11 11.16 21.29
C LYS A 371 7.00 12.01 21.91
N THR A 372 6.12 12.58 21.10
CA THR A 372 4.95 13.36 21.56
C THR A 372 4.01 12.50 22.39
N VAL A 373 3.66 11.31 21.89
CA VAL A 373 2.80 10.37 22.63
C VAL A 373 3.38 10.09 24.03
N ARG A 374 4.70 9.86 24.13
CA ARG A 374 5.39 9.63 25.41
C ARG A 374 5.46 10.87 26.29
N MET A 375 5.74 12.04 25.72
CA MET A 375 5.81 13.31 26.45
C MET A 375 4.48 13.65 27.12
N PHE A 376 3.36 13.29 26.48
CA PHE A 376 2.02 13.53 27.01
C PHE A 376 1.39 12.29 27.69
N ALA A 377 2.15 11.20 27.88
CA ALA A 377 1.65 9.94 28.45
C ALA A 377 0.34 9.43 27.80
N ALA A 378 0.19 9.65 26.50
CA ALA A 378 -1.03 9.41 25.73
C ALA A 378 -1.10 8.00 25.13
N GLU A 379 -0.22 7.07 25.53
CA GLU A 379 -0.13 5.74 24.93
C GLU A 379 -1.46 4.99 25.00
N ARG A 380 -2.15 5.06 26.16
CA ARG A 380 -3.44 4.37 26.35
C ARG A 380 -4.53 4.95 25.47
N GLU A 381 -4.64 6.27 25.40
CA GLU A 381 -5.65 6.93 24.56
C GLU A 381 -5.47 6.55 23.08
N GLN A 382 -4.24 6.55 22.60
CA GLN A 382 -3.94 6.20 21.21
C GLN A 382 -4.16 4.71 20.93
N LEU A 383 -3.82 3.84 21.88
CA LEU A 383 -4.11 2.42 21.80
C LEU A 383 -5.62 2.15 21.78
N ASP A 384 -6.42 2.82 22.62
CA ASP A 384 -7.87 2.65 22.66
C ASP A 384 -8.54 3.07 21.33
N LYS A 385 -8.06 4.15 20.71
CA LYS A 385 -8.49 4.54 19.34
C LYS A 385 -8.19 3.43 18.33
N PHE A 386 -7.01 2.84 18.39
CA PHE A 386 -6.64 1.72 17.52
C PHE A 386 -7.51 0.47 17.79
N TRP A 387 -7.66 0.08 19.06
CA TRP A 387 -8.46 -1.09 19.45
C TRP A 387 -9.91 -0.98 19.00
N SER A 388 -10.52 0.21 19.12
CA SER A 388 -11.90 0.42 18.66
C SER A 388 -12.11 0.13 17.17
N ASN A 389 -11.14 0.49 16.31
CA ASN A 389 -11.19 0.17 14.88
C ASN A 389 -10.95 -1.32 14.61
N VAL A 390 -10.05 -1.94 15.37
CA VAL A 390 -9.78 -3.39 15.26
C VAL A 390 -11.01 -4.21 15.67
N ASP A 391 -11.75 -3.78 16.69
CA ASP A 391 -12.99 -4.44 17.12
C ASP A 391 -14.08 -4.38 16.05
N GLU A 392 -14.21 -3.26 15.34
CA GLU A 392 -15.10 -3.15 14.18
C GLU A 392 -14.70 -4.13 13.06
N LEU A 393 -13.40 -4.25 12.80
CA LEU A 393 -12.86 -5.20 11.84
C LEU A 393 -13.17 -6.65 12.23
N VAL A 394 -13.10 -6.99 13.53
CA VAL A 394 -13.45 -8.33 14.03
C VAL A 394 -14.93 -8.64 13.78
N LYS A 395 -15.85 -7.68 14.03
CA LYS A 395 -17.29 -7.87 13.77
C LYS A 395 -17.56 -8.12 12.28
N LEU A 396 -16.94 -7.35 11.40
CA LEU A 396 -17.05 -7.53 9.95
C LEU A 396 -16.47 -8.87 9.49
N ARG A 397 -15.27 -9.23 9.97
CA ARG A 397 -14.64 -10.54 9.68
C ARG A 397 -15.51 -11.69 10.15
N ARG A 398 -16.13 -11.59 11.32
CA ARG A 398 -17.05 -12.61 11.81
C ARG A 398 -18.27 -12.77 10.90
N SER A 399 -18.85 -11.66 10.44
CA SER A 399 -19.95 -11.70 9.45
C SER A 399 -19.52 -12.36 8.14
N ASN A 400 -18.34 -12.00 7.61
CA ASN A 400 -17.80 -12.63 6.40
C ASN A 400 -17.48 -14.10 6.61
N ASN A 401 -16.96 -14.51 7.77
CA ASN A 401 -16.68 -15.92 8.05
C ASN A 401 -17.96 -16.77 8.04
N ILE A 402 -19.07 -16.23 8.54
CA ILE A 402 -20.38 -16.91 8.46
C ILE A 402 -20.84 -16.99 7.00
N MET A 403 -20.72 -15.89 6.25
CA MET A 403 -21.12 -15.88 4.83
C MET A 403 -20.26 -16.84 3.99
N LEU A 404 -18.94 -16.86 4.23
CA LEU A 404 -17.98 -17.75 3.59
C LEU A 404 -18.23 -19.21 3.96
N ALA A 405 -18.58 -19.51 5.22
CA ALA A 405 -18.96 -20.86 5.61
C ALA A 405 -20.26 -21.29 4.89
N GLY A 406 -21.21 -20.38 4.73
CA GLY A 406 -22.44 -20.61 3.98
C GLY A 406 -22.19 -20.84 2.48
N SER A 407 -21.37 -20.01 1.84
CA SER A 407 -20.99 -20.19 0.43
C SER A 407 -20.17 -21.46 0.24
N GLY A 408 -19.23 -21.75 1.14
CA GLY A 408 -18.40 -22.96 1.10
C GLY A 408 -19.21 -24.25 1.16
N LEU A 409 -20.34 -24.27 1.87
CA LEU A 409 -21.26 -25.42 1.82
C LEU A 409 -21.84 -25.63 0.42
N VAL A 410 -22.23 -24.56 -0.26
CA VAL A 410 -22.77 -24.62 -1.63
C VAL A 410 -21.68 -25.02 -2.63
N ASP A 411 -20.50 -24.42 -2.50
CA ASP A 411 -19.33 -24.70 -3.33
C ASP A 411 -18.83 -26.14 -3.19
N VAL A 412 -19.08 -26.80 -2.03
CA VAL A 412 -18.79 -28.24 -1.87
C VAL A 412 -19.94 -29.10 -2.38
N LEU A 413 -21.19 -28.80 -2.01
CA LEU A 413 -22.33 -29.69 -2.30
C LEU A 413 -22.64 -29.76 -3.80
N LEU A 414 -22.63 -28.63 -4.52
CA LEU A 414 -23.01 -28.60 -5.94
C LEU A 414 -22.08 -29.45 -6.82
N PRO A 415 -20.73 -29.31 -6.75
CA PRO A 415 -19.83 -30.15 -7.52
C PRO A 415 -19.94 -31.64 -7.17
N HIS A 416 -20.18 -31.99 -5.89
CA HIS A 416 -20.35 -33.39 -5.50
C HIS A 416 -21.69 -33.98 -5.95
N ILE A 417 -22.75 -33.18 -6.00
CA ILE A 417 -24.03 -33.59 -6.60
C ILE A 417 -23.83 -33.81 -8.11
N SER A 418 -23.09 -32.92 -8.78
CA SER A 418 -22.68 -33.08 -10.18
C SER A 418 -21.84 -34.36 -10.38
N SER A 419 -20.88 -34.62 -9.48
CA SER A 419 -20.09 -35.86 -9.46
C SER A 419 -20.97 -37.08 -9.38
N MET A 420 -21.91 -37.08 -8.44
CA MET A 420 -22.78 -38.21 -8.19
C MET A 420 -23.69 -38.46 -9.39
N ALA A 421 -24.29 -37.41 -9.97
CA ALA A 421 -25.12 -37.52 -11.16
C ALA A 421 -24.34 -38.08 -12.35
N MET A 422 -23.12 -37.59 -12.58
CA MET A 422 -22.27 -38.06 -13.66
C MET A 422 -21.80 -39.50 -13.44
N PHE A 423 -21.37 -39.84 -12.22
CA PHE A 423 -20.95 -41.19 -11.87
C PHE A 423 -22.10 -42.20 -11.98
N MET A 424 -23.31 -41.84 -11.51
CA MET A 424 -24.50 -42.67 -11.63
C MET A 424 -24.88 -42.93 -13.09
N PHE A 425 -24.83 -41.89 -13.93
CA PHE A 425 -25.11 -42.04 -15.35
C PHE A 425 -24.04 -42.85 -16.07
N ALA A 426 -22.75 -42.62 -15.77
CA ALA A 426 -21.65 -43.42 -16.29
C ALA A 426 -21.78 -44.89 -15.84
N ALA A 427 -22.08 -45.16 -14.56
CA ALA A 427 -22.29 -46.51 -14.04
C ALA A 427 -23.45 -47.23 -14.73
N HIS A 428 -24.53 -46.50 -15.07
CA HIS A 428 -25.61 -47.03 -15.89
C HIS A 428 -25.12 -47.42 -17.30
N LEU A 429 -24.34 -46.57 -17.96
CA LEU A 429 -23.73 -46.88 -19.26
C LEU A 429 -22.82 -48.11 -19.19
N ALA A 430 -22.07 -48.27 -18.10
CA ALA A 430 -21.21 -49.42 -17.87
C ALA A 430 -22.04 -50.70 -17.68
N LYS A 431 -23.14 -50.63 -16.91
CA LYS A 431 -24.06 -51.76 -16.70
C LYS A 431 -24.72 -52.24 -17.99
N VAL A 432 -24.99 -51.32 -18.93
CA VAL A 432 -25.55 -51.64 -20.26
C VAL A 432 -24.46 -52.06 -21.26
N GLY A 433 -23.19 -52.12 -20.82
CA GLY A 433 -22.06 -52.57 -21.64
C GLY A 433 -21.57 -51.56 -22.68
N ARG A 434 -21.94 -50.27 -22.55
CA ARG A 434 -21.52 -49.21 -23.49
C ARG A 434 -20.16 -48.62 -23.16
N ILE A 435 -19.74 -48.68 -21.90
CA ILE A 435 -18.41 -48.24 -21.44
C ILE A 435 -17.82 -49.27 -20.48
N ASP A 436 -16.50 -49.32 -20.35
CA ASP A 436 -15.81 -50.24 -19.46
C ASP A 436 -15.52 -49.62 -18.07
N MET A 437 -15.08 -50.46 -17.13
CA MET A 437 -14.75 -50.02 -15.77
C MET A 437 -13.60 -48.99 -15.74
N ALA A 438 -12.68 -49.03 -16.70
CA ALA A 438 -11.59 -48.06 -16.81
C ALA A 438 -12.13 -46.68 -17.24
N SER A 439 -13.08 -46.64 -18.18
CA SER A 439 -13.76 -45.41 -18.60
C SER A 439 -14.54 -44.75 -17.47
N LEU A 440 -15.12 -45.51 -16.54
CA LEU A 440 -15.78 -44.95 -15.34
C LEU A 440 -14.81 -44.10 -14.51
N VAL A 441 -13.60 -44.59 -14.26
CA VAL A 441 -12.58 -43.87 -13.50
C VAL A 441 -12.13 -42.62 -14.25
N THR A 442 -11.94 -42.74 -15.57
CA THR A 442 -11.58 -41.61 -16.44
C THR A 442 -12.63 -40.50 -16.43
N ILE A 443 -13.92 -40.84 -16.52
CA ILE A 443 -15.03 -39.88 -16.47
C ILE A 443 -15.04 -39.14 -15.11
N SER A 444 -14.85 -39.85 -13.99
CA SER A 444 -14.76 -39.22 -12.66
C SER A 444 -13.59 -38.25 -12.52
N MET A 445 -12.43 -38.57 -13.12
CA MET A 445 -11.27 -37.67 -13.11
C MET A 445 -11.49 -36.42 -13.99
N TYR A 446 -12.16 -36.57 -15.14
CA TYR A 446 -12.51 -35.43 -16.00
C TYR A 446 -13.50 -34.48 -15.34
N GLN A 447 -14.41 -35.02 -14.55
CA GLN A 447 -15.34 -34.21 -13.77
C GLN A 447 -14.61 -33.28 -12.80
N GLY A 448 -13.61 -33.78 -12.06
CA GLY A 448 -12.77 -32.95 -11.20
C GLY A 448 -11.96 -31.88 -11.96
N THR A 449 -11.57 -32.15 -13.21
CA THR A 449 -10.89 -31.17 -14.07
C THR A 449 -11.82 -30.04 -14.49
N LEU A 450 -13.08 -30.36 -14.79
CA LEU A 450 -14.10 -29.38 -15.12
C LEU A 450 -14.44 -28.48 -13.93
N THR A 451 -14.70 -29.06 -12.75
CA THR A 451 -14.96 -28.29 -11.53
C THR A 451 -13.84 -27.27 -11.25
N LYS A 452 -12.57 -27.69 -11.29
CA LYS A 452 -11.42 -26.77 -11.12
C LYS A 452 -11.36 -25.67 -12.17
N SER A 453 -11.72 -25.98 -13.42
CA SER A 453 -11.72 -25.00 -14.51
C SER A 453 -12.78 -23.93 -14.29
N PHE A 454 -13.96 -24.32 -13.78
CA PHE A 454 -15.05 -23.40 -13.41
C PHE A 454 -14.72 -22.56 -12.17
N GLU A 455 -14.22 -23.18 -11.10
CA GLU A 455 -13.71 -22.47 -9.90
C GLU A 455 -12.69 -21.39 -10.28
N SER A 456 -11.78 -21.73 -11.20
CA SER A 456 -10.76 -20.79 -11.68
C SER A 456 -11.38 -19.61 -12.45
N ILE A 457 -12.41 -19.83 -13.29
CA ILE A 457 -13.12 -18.76 -13.99
C ILE A 457 -13.83 -17.83 -12.99
N MET A 458 -14.44 -18.39 -11.94
CA MET A 458 -15.06 -17.60 -10.87
C MET A 458 -14.04 -16.78 -10.08
N GLY A 459 -12.90 -17.38 -9.74
CA GLY A 459 -11.79 -16.69 -9.10
C GLY A 459 -11.29 -15.49 -9.90
N ILE A 460 -11.25 -15.61 -11.23
CA ILE A 460 -10.88 -14.50 -12.13
C ILE A 460 -11.90 -13.37 -12.06
N TYR A 461 -13.19 -13.66 -12.08
CA TYR A 461 -14.24 -12.64 -11.97
C TYR A 461 -14.11 -11.84 -10.66
N VAL A 462 -13.90 -12.52 -9.53
CA VAL A 462 -13.69 -11.88 -8.22
C VAL A 462 -12.40 -11.04 -8.21
N GLY A 463 -11.30 -11.59 -8.75
CA GLY A 463 -10.00 -10.90 -8.77
C GLY A 463 -9.94 -9.72 -9.74
N TRP A 464 -10.73 -9.73 -10.81
CA TRP A 464 -10.67 -8.75 -11.89
C TRP A 464 -10.86 -7.32 -11.41
N GLY A 465 -11.89 -7.07 -10.59
CA GLY A 465 -12.19 -5.73 -10.08
C GLY A 465 -11.05 -5.12 -9.27
N GLY A 466 -10.46 -5.90 -8.34
CA GLY A 466 -9.36 -5.46 -7.49
C GLY A 466 -8.08 -5.19 -8.26
N VAL A 467 -7.70 -6.10 -9.18
CA VAL A 467 -6.50 -5.94 -9.99
C VAL A 467 -6.64 -4.77 -10.96
N MET A 468 -7.80 -4.61 -11.61
CA MET A 468 -8.04 -3.49 -12.54
C MET A 468 -8.11 -2.14 -11.80
N GLY A 469 -8.70 -2.10 -10.61
CA GLY A 469 -8.73 -0.89 -9.78
C GLY A 469 -7.32 -0.44 -9.36
N THR A 470 -6.48 -1.40 -8.95
CA THR A 470 -5.08 -1.13 -8.57
C THR A 470 -4.26 -0.70 -9.80
N THR A 471 -4.42 -1.40 -10.92
CA THR A 471 -3.75 -1.09 -12.18
C THR A 471 -4.13 0.30 -12.68
N ARG A 472 -5.41 0.71 -12.54
CA ARG A 472 -5.85 2.06 -12.91
C ARG A 472 -5.08 3.13 -12.15
N LYS A 473 -4.97 3.03 -10.81
CA LYS A 473 -4.22 4.00 -10.00
C LYS A 473 -2.75 4.12 -10.44
N VAL A 474 -2.11 2.99 -10.76
CA VAL A 474 -0.75 2.97 -11.30
C VAL A 474 -0.66 3.75 -12.60
N PHE A 475 -1.60 3.55 -13.53
CA PHE A 475 -1.62 4.27 -14.81
C PHE A 475 -2.03 5.74 -14.66
N GLU A 476 -2.93 6.09 -13.74
CA GLU A 476 -3.27 7.48 -13.42
C GLU A 476 -2.04 8.26 -12.94
N MET A 477 -1.21 7.66 -12.09
CA MET A 477 0.06 8.26 -11.65
C MET A 477 1.11 8.29 -12.77
N LEU A 478 1.14 7.27 -13.63
CA LEU A 478 2.05 7.22 -14.78
C LEU A 478 1.70 8.24 -15.86
N ASP A 479 0.42 8.56 -16.01
CA ASP A 479 -0.12 9.53 -16.99
C ASP A 479 -0.22 10.95 -16.46
N ARG A 480 -0.05 11.14 -15.15
CA ARG A 480 -0.11 12.47 -14.56
C ARG A 480 0.97 13.34 -15.19
N GLU A 481 0.52 14.36 -15.92
CA GLU A 481 1.39 15.42 -16.40
C GLU A 481 1.58 16.47 -15.29
N PRO A 482 2.80 16.98 -15.09
CA PRO A 482 3.02 18.05 -14.13
C PRO A 482 2.29 19.32 -14.58
N LYS A 483 1.58 19.97 -13.65
CA LYS A 483 0.81 21.20 -13.95
C LYS A 483 1.72 22.40 -14.22
N CYS A 484 2.81 22.51 -13.44
CA CYS A 484 3.65 23.72 -13.32
C CYS A 484 5.11 23.48 -13.72
N LEU A 485 5.41 22.42 -14.49
CA LEU A 485 6.78 22.08 -14.92
C LEU A 485 6.87 21.86 -16.43
N LYS A 486 6.25 22.75 -17.23
CA LYS A 486 6.64 22.89 -18.63
C LYS A 486 7.94 23.67 -18.68
N ARG A 487 9.04 22.96 -18.51
CA ARG A 487 10.37 23.56 -18.44
C ARG A 487 10.98 23.67 -19.84
N GLY A 488 11.51 24.84 -20.16
CA GLY A 488 12.20 25.07 -21.42
C GLY A 488 13.64 24.57 -21.41
N ASP A 489 14.35 24.89 -22.48
CA ASP A 489 15.73 24.51 -22.78
C ASP A 489 16.66 25.73 -22.87
N TYR A 490 16.20 26.91 -22.40
CA TYR A 490 16.97 28.15 -22.49
C TYR A 490 18.17 28.14 -21.53
N ILE A 491 19.36 28.30 -22.10
CA ILE A 491 20.62 28.48 -21.37
C ILE A 491 21.26 29.79 -21.89
N PRO A 492 21.42 30.81 -21.04
CA PRO A 492 22.03 32.07 -21.47
C PRO A 492 23.54 31.90 -21.71
N GLU A 493 24.03 32.38 -22.85
CA GLU A 493 25.44 32.25 -23.27
C GLU A 493 26.40 33.01 -22.33
N GLY A 494 25.96 34.14 -21.76
CA GLY A 494 26.76 35.01 -20.88
C GLY A 494 26.58 34.78 -19.38
N GLY A 495 25.76 33.79 -18.98
CA GLY A 495 25.36 33.65 -17.58
C GLY A 495 24.12 34.47 -17.23
N VAL A 496 23.79 34.50 -15.94
CA VAL A 496 22.69 35.30 -15.37
C VAL A 496 23.30 36.49 -14.64
N GLU A 497 22.86 37.70 -14.96
CA GLU A 497 23.27 38.93 -14.28
C GLU A 497 22.61 39.03 -12.90
N GLY A 498 21.37 38.53 -12.78
CA GLY A 498 20.68 38.35 -11.52
C GLY A 498 19.63 39.42 -11.23
N SER A 499 19.04 40.05 -12.24
CA SER A 499 17.84 40.87 -12.06
C SER A 499 16.61 39.98 -11.87
N ILE A 500 15.76 40.33 -10.90
CA ILE A 500 14.54 39.58 -10.58
C ILE A 500 13.35 40.51 -10.74
N THR A 501 12.32 40.09 -11.48
CA THR A 501 11.09 40.87 -11.64
C THR A 501 9.85 39.99 -11.46
N LEU A 502 8.97 40.36 -10.54
CA LEU A 502 7.62 39.83 -10.40
C LEU A 502 6.67 40.92 -10.88
N GLN A 503 5.86 40.62 -11.91
CA GLN A 503 4.91 41.56 -12.51
C GLN A 503 3.48 41.06 -12.32
N ASP A 504 2.66 41.85 -11.63
CA ASP A 504 1.24 41.61 -11.38
C ASP A 504 0.92 40.19 -10.89
N VAL A 505 1.76 39.68 -9.99
CA VAL A 505 1.69 38.28 -9.54
C VAL A 505 0.50 38.03 -8.62
N GLY A 506 -0.37 37.10 -9.03
CA GLY A 506 -1.47 36.58 -8.21
C GLY A 506 -1.33 35.07 -7.99
N PHE A 507 -1.51 34.59 -6.76
CA PHE A 507 -1.33 33.17 -6.45
C PHE A 507 -2.07 32.66 -5.22
N ALA A 508 -2.50 31.40 -5.28
CA ALA A 508 -3.05 30.62 -4.17
C ALA A 508 -2.54 29.17 -4.26
N TYR A 509 -2.19 28.55 -3.13
CA TYR A 509 -1.93 27.10 -3.09
C TYR A 509 -3.23 26.34 -3.29
N ALA A 510 -3.22 25.19 -3.98
CA ALA A 510 -4.42 24.40 -4.23
C ALA A 510 -5.14 23.92 -2.95
N THR A 511 -4.40 23.80 -1.85
CA THR A 511 -4.92 23.44 -0.52
C THR A 511 -5.64 24.58 0.19
N ASN A 512 -5.45 25.83 -0.26
CA ASN A 512 -6.01 27.03 0.36
C ASN A 512 -6.93 27.78 -0.61
N ALA A 513 -8.18 28.02 -0.20
CA ALA A 513 -9.13 28.78 -1.01
C ALA A 513 -8.80 30.29 -1.07
N THR A 514 -7.98 30.80 -0.16
CA THR A 514 -7.64 32.23 -0.06
C THR A 514 -6.38 32.57 -0.85
N PRO A 515 -6.39 33.65 -1.66
CA PRO A 515 -5.19 34.12 -2.36
C PRO A 515 -4.12 34.56 -1.35
N ILE A 516 -2.88 34.15 -1.61
CA ILE A 516 -1.71 34.45 -0.77
C ILE A 516 -0.97 35.68 -1.30
N LEU A 517 -0.87 35.82 -2.62
CA LEU A 517 -0.33 37.01 -3.28
C LEU A 517 -1.39 37.62 -4.19
N THR A 518 -1.51 38.94 -4.18
CA THR A 518 -2.53 39.70 -4.90
C THR A 518 -1.91 40.92 -5.58
N ASN A 519 -1.83 40.89 -6.92
CA ASN A 519 -1.23 41.95 -7.72
C ASN A 519 0.20 42.35 -7.26
N PHE A 520 0.99 41.35 -6.90
CA PHE A 520 2.30 41.53 -6.28
C PHE A 520 3.33 41.95 -7.33
N ASN A 521 3.97 43.09 -7.10
CA ASN A 521 4.96 43.68 -7.99
C ASN A 521 6.29 43.87 -7.25
N LEU A 522 7.38 43.42 -7.84
CA LEU A 522 8.72 43.50 -7.26
C LEU A 522 9.77 43.54 -8.38
N HIS A 523 10.74 44.44 -8.26
CA HIS A 523 11.90 44.47 -9.15
C HIS A 523 13.18 44.62 -8.32
N ILE A 524 14.13 43.70 -8.50
CA ILE A 524 15.43 43.63 -7.80
C ILE A 524 16.54 43.76 -8.84
N LYS A 525 17.51 44.63 -8.54
CA LYS A 525 18.65 44.91 -9.42
C LYS A 525 19.77 43.86 -9.23
N PRO A 526 20.61 43.62 -10.24
CA PRO A 526 21.81 42.81 -10.10
C PRO A 526 22.69 43.25 -8.93
N GLY A 527 23.10 42.30 -8.09
CA GLY A 527 23.96 42.53 -6.92
C GLY A 527 23.27 43.16 -5.71
N GLU A 528 21.97 43.47 -5.79
CA GLU A 528 21.22 44.08 -4.69
C GLU A 528 20.86 43.06 -3.60
N VAL A 529 20.99 43.47 -2.33
CA VAL A 529 20.52 42.71 -1.17
C VAL A 529 19.16 43.24 -0.71
N VAL A 530 18.12 42.41 -0.87
CA VAL A 530 16.74 42.76 -0.51
C VAL A 530 16.24 41.88 0.64
N ALA A 531 15.74 42.51 1.69
CA ALA A 531 15.11 41.81 2.82
C ALA A 531 13.59 41.83 2.73
N LEU A 532 12.97 40.64 2.84
CA LEU A 532 11.53 40.46 2.96
C LEU A 532 11.15 40.31 4.43
N VAL A 533 10.34 41.25 4.93
CA VAL A 533 9.94 41.33 6.35
C VAL A 533 8.42 41.38 6.45
N GLY A 534 7.84 40.85 7.52
CA GLY A 534 6.39 40.91 7.73
C GLY A 534 5.88 39.79 8.62
N PRO A 535 4.58 39.83 9.01
CA PRO A 535 3.97 38.79 9.83
C PRO A 535 4.05 37.40 9.17
N SER A 536 3.95 36.35 9.98
CA SER A 536 3.80 34.99 9.47
C SER A 536 2.52 34.88 8.62
N GLY A 537 2.58 34.12 7.53
CA GLY A 537 1.46 34.02 6.56
C GLY A 537 1.35 35.18 5.56
N GLY A 538 2.24 36.17 5.58
CA GLY A 538 2.21 37.29 4.63
C GLY A 538 2.61 36.96 3.18
N GLY A 539 3.12 35.75 2.88
CA GLY A 539 3.52 35.33 1.53
C GLY A 539 5.03 35.37 1.24
N LYS A 540 5.88 35.65 2.25
CA LYS A 540 7.35 35.75 2.10
C LYS A 540 8.00 34.50 1.46
N SER A 541 7.79 33.32 2.05
CA SER A 541 8.33 32.06 1.52
C SER A 541 7.70 31.68 0.17
N THR A 542 6.45 32.10 -0.09
CA THR A 542 5.81 31.92 -1.40
C THR A 542 6.53 32.71 -2.49
N VAL A 543 6.96 33.95 -2.21
CA VAL A 543 7.79 34.75 -3.13
C VAL A 543 9.12 34.03 -3.43
N ILE A 544 9.81 33.51 -2.40
CA ILE A 544 11.03 32.70 -2.60
C ILE A 544 10.76 31.51 -3.52
N ASN A 545 9.70 30.74 -3.25
CA ASN A 545 9.41 29.54 -4.03
C ASN A 545 9.05 29.85 -5.49
N MET A 546 8.45 31.00 -5.77
CA MET A 546 8.21 31.47 -7.14
C MET A 546 9.48 31.89 -7.86
N ILE A 547 10.37 32.61 -7.19
CA ILE A 547 11.69 32.97 -7.77
C ILE A 547 12.50 31.70 -8.06
N LEU A 548 12.39 30.67 -7.21
CA LEU A 548 12.96 29.34 -7.47
C LEU A 548 12.28 28.58 -8.61
N GLY A 549 11.14 29.03 -9.14
CA GLY A 549 10.39 28.28 -10.15
C GLY A 549 9.80 26.97 -9.61
N MET A 550 9.57 26.88 -8.28
CA MET A 550 8.87 25.74 -7.67
C MET A 550 7.35 25.84 -7.84
N TYR A 551 6.84 27.07 -8.03
CA TYR A 551 5.46 27.39 -8.32
C TYR A 551 5.37 28.42 -9.44
N ASP A 552 4.46 28.19 -10.38
CA ASP A 552 4.07 29.19 -11.37
C ASP A 552 2.97 30.10 -10.79
N PRO A 553 2.99 31.41 -11.09
CA PRO A 553 1.93 32.31 -10.67
C PRO A 553 0.61 31.99 -11.41
N CYS A 554 -0.53 32.16 -10.73
CA CYS A 554 -1.85 32.00 -11.37
C CYS A 554 -2.17 33.17 -12.32
N GLN A 555 -1.63 34.34 -12.03
CA GLN A 555 -1.72 35.57 -12.82
C GLN A 555 -0.38 36.30 -12.77
N GLY A 556 0.00 37.00 -13.84
CA GLY A 556 1.25 37.75 -13.91
C GLY A 556 2.43 36.88 -14.36
N SER A 557 3.65 37.34 -14.09
CA SER A 557 4.86 36.60 -14.47
C SER A 557 6.03 36.83 -13.52
N VAL A 558 6.91 35.83 -13.42
CA VAL A 558 8.18 35.88 -12.70
C VAL A 558 9.30 35.77 -13.73
N LEU A 559 10.17 36.77 -13.75
CA LEU A 559 11.20 36.96 -14.78
C LEU A 559 12.57 37.06 -14.10
N ILE A 560 13.57 36.39 -14.66
CA ILE A 560 14.98 36.55 -14.33
C ILE A 560 15.66 37.13 -15.57
N ASP A 561 16.35 38.27 -15.43
CA ASP A 561 16.96 39.01 -16.55
C ASP A 561 15.99 39.22 -17.74
N GLY A 562 14.71 39.45 -17.44
CA GLY A 562 13.65 39.65 -18.43
C GLY A 562 13.10 38.38 -19.09
N VAL A 563 13.63 37.20 -18.75
CA VAL A 563 13.16 35.90 -19.27
C VAL A 563 12.28 35.21 -18.23
N PRO A 564 11.08 34.71 -18.59
CA PRO A 564 10.23 33.97 -17.67
C PRO A 564 10.92 32.72 -17.10
N VAL A 565 10.81 32.49 -15.79
CA VAL A 565 11.51 31.39 -15.09
C VAL A 565 11.26 30.02 -15.74
N HIS A 566 10.02 29.73 -16.15
CA HIS A 566 9.66 28.44 -16.75
C HIS A 566 10.36 28.15 -18.10
N LYS A 567 10.94 29.16 -18.77
CA LYS A 567 11.66 28.95 -20.04
C LYS A 567 13.09 28.44 -19.87
N TYR A 568 13.69 28.62 -18.68
CA TYR A 568 15.07 28.18 -18.43
C TYR A 568 15.21 26.66 -18.42
N ASP A 569 16.38 26.18 -18.86
CA ASP A 569 16.79 24.81 -18.57
C ASP A 569 16.90 24.62 -17.04
N PRO A 570 16.32 23.57 -16.45
CA PRO A 570 16.17 23.46 -15.01
C PRO A 570 17.48 23.08 -14.33
N LYS A 571 18.29 22.27 -15.02
CA LYS A 571 19.59 21.86 -14.51
C LYS A 571 20.47 23.10 -14.45
N TYR A 572 20.56 23.87 -15.52
CA TYR A 572 21.27 25.14 -15.54
C TYR A 572 20.76 26.10 -14.46
N PHE A 573 19.45 26.33 -14.40
CA PHE A 573 18.85 27.28 -13.45
C PHE A 573 19.24 26.98 -12.00
N HIS A 574 19.09 25.73 -11.55
CA HIS A 574 19.36 25.33 -10.16
C HIS A 574 20.81 24.96 -9.83
N THR A 575 21.68 24.78 -10.84
CA THR A 575 23.10 24.47 -10.62
C THR A 575 24.02 25.67 -10.83
N LYS A 576 23.58 26.69 -11.57
CA LYS A 576 24.39 27.85 -11.97
C LYS A 576 23.75 29.20 -11.70
N ALA A 577 22.45 29.37 -11.96
CA ALA A 577 21.83 30.70 -11.85
C ALA A 577 21.41 31.04 -10.42
N ILE A 578 20.71 30.12 -9.75
CA ILE A 578 20.07 30.37 -8.46
C ILE A 578 20.35 29.26 -7.44
N THR A 579 20.44 29.62 -6.16
CA THR A 579 20.47 28.67 -5.05
C THR A 579 19.76 29.21 -3.83
N VAL A 580 19.23 28.29 -3.01
CA VAL A 580 18.56 28.59 -1.74
C VAL A 580 19.28 27.95 -0.56
N VAL A 581 19.31 28.66 0.56
CA VAL A 581 19.65 28.11 1.89
C VAL A 581 18.41 28.19 2.77
N ASN A 582 17.83 27.04 3.07
CA ASN A 582 16.62 26.92 3.89
C ASN A 582 16.93 26.99 5.40
N GLN A 583 15.90 27.31 6.19
CA GLN A 583 15.93 27.32 7.66
C GLN A 583 16.38 25.99 8.26
N GLU A 584 15.77 24.89 7.81
CA GLU A 584 16.13 23.53 8.18
C GLU A 584 16.68 22.77 6.97
N PRO A 585 18.00 22.84 6.72
CA PRO A 585 18.59 22.17 5.56
C PRO A 585 18.56 20.66 5.73
N VAL A 586 18.03 19.99 4.71
CA VAL A 586 18.02 18.53 4.62
C VAL A 586 19.31 18.03 3.98
N LEU A 587 19.96 17.10 4.67
CA LEU A 587 21.10 16.35 4.16
C LEU A 587 20.69 14.90 3.85
N PHE A 588 21.23 14.35 2.77
CA PHE A 588 21.03 12.95 2.43
C PHE A 588 21.97 12.06 3.26
N SER A 589 21.64 10.77 3.36
CA SER A 589 22.46 9.72 4.02
C SER A 589 23.77 9.37 3.29
N ASN A 590 24.33 10.37 2.61
CA ASN A 590 25.49 10.36 1.75
C ASN A 590 26.71 10.94 2.51
N SER A 591 27.89 10.94 1.91
CA SER A 591 29.08 11.58 2.49
C SER A 591 28.95 13.12 2.51
N PHE A 592 29.87 13.83 3.18
CA PHE A 592 29.91 15.30 3.11
C PHE A 592 30.22 15.76 1.70
N THR A 593 31.16 15.12 1.00
CA THR A 593 31.50 15.41 -0.41
C THR A 593 30.24 15.35 -1.29
N GLU A 594 29.51 14.25 -1.19
CA GLU A 594 28.28 14.01 -1.98
C GLU A 594 27.16 14.99 -1.62
N ASN A 595 27.04 15.38 -0.34
CA ASN A 595 26.04 16.36 0.09
C ASN A 595 26.36 17.78 -0.39
N ILE A 596 27.63 18.17 -0.42
CA ILE A 596 28.07 19.50 -0.92
C ILE A 596 27.90 19.55 -2.44
N CYS A 597 28.31 18.49 -3.16
CA CYS A 597 28.24 18.38 -4.61
C CYS A 597 26.88 17.93 -5.15
N LEU A 598 25.85 17.85 -4.32
CA LEU A 598 24.55 17.29 -4.70
C LEU A 598 24.03 17.90 -6.02
N GLY A 599 23.83 17.10 -7.07
CA GLY A 599 23.33 17.57 -8.37
C GLY A 599 24.36 18.27 -9.26
N LEU A 600 25.64 18.30 -8.86
CA LEU A 600 26.77 18.74 -9.69
C LEU A 600 27.56 17.51 -10.14
N ASP A 601 28.06 17.57 -11.37
CA ASP A 601 28.91 16.54 -11.96
C ASP A 601 30.39 16.96 -11.86
N ASP A 602 31.29 16.00 -11.59
CA ASP A 602 32.76 16.14 -11.65
C ASP A 602 33.37 17.38 -10.96
N VAL A 603 32.93 17.68 -9.73
CA VAL A 603 33.47 18.80 -8.95
C VAL A 603 34.87 18.45 -8.38
N PRO A 604 35.92 19.24 -8.65
CA PRO A 604 37.25 19.02 -8.07
C PRO A 604 37.22 19.08 -6.55
N LYS A 605 37.99 18.18 -5.91
CA LYS A 605 38.03 18.08 -4.44
C LYS A 605 38.48 19.39 -3.79
N GLU A 606 39.41 20.09 -4.42
CA GLU A 606 39.92 21.38 -3.98
C GLU A 606 38.81 22.42 -3.86
N LYS A 607 37.88 22.44 -4.83
CA LYS A 607 36.73 23.36 -4.82
C LYS A 607 35.75 23.01 -3.70
N VAL A 608 35.55 21.73 -3.43
CA VAL A 608 34.73 21.26 -2.29
C VAL A 608 35.35 21.70 -0.96
N GLU A 609 36.66 21.53 -0.82
CA GLU A 609 37.38 21.92 0.38
C GLU A 609 37.39 23.44 0.58
N GLU A 610 37.55 24.21 -0.49
CA GLU A 610 37.48 25.66 -0.45
C GLU A 610 36.09 26.16 -0.02
N ALA A 611 35.02 25.63 -0.64
CA ALA A 611 33.65 25.95 -0.25
C ALA A 611 33.37 25.59 1.22
N ALA A 612 33.87 24.44 1.69
CA ALA A 612 33.75 24.03 3.08
C ALA A 612 34.56 24.91 4.04
N LYS A 613 35.73 25.44 3.64
CA LYS A 613 36.50 26.40 4.44
C LYS A 613 35.78 27.74 4.54
N GLN A 614 35.27 28.25 3.42
CA GLN A 614 34.49 29.50 3.37
C GLN A 614 33.21 29.40 4.22
N ALA A 615 32.57 28.22 4.27
CA ALA A 615 31.42 27.96 5.13
C ALA A 615 31.77 27.62 6.59
N PHE A 616 33.06 27.66 6.98
CA PHE A 616 33.55 27.20 8.29
C PHE A 616 33.16 25.75 8.63
N ALA A 617 32.91 24.91 7.63
CA ALA A 617 32.57 23.50 7.79
C ALA A 617 33.80 22.59 7.84
N HIS A 618 34.91 23.01 7.20
CA HIS A 618 36.11 22.21 7.05
C HIS A 618 36.65 21.65 8.37
N GLU A 619 36.75 22.49 9.40
CA GLU A 619 37.39 22.13 10.68
C GLU A 619 36.70 20.99 11.42
N PHE A 620 35.36 20.93 11.38
CA PHE A 620 34.65 19.83 12.04
C PHE A 620 34.61 18.60 11.14
N ILE A 621 34.57 18.77 9.81
CA ILE A 621 34.57 17.65 8.87
C ILE A 621 35.87 16.85 9.00
N ILE A 622 37.04 17.51 9.02
CA ILE A 622 38.34 16.82 9.13
C ILE A 622 38.57 16.14 10.49
N LYS A 623 37.87 16.60 11.55
CA LYS A 623 37.90 15.97 12.88
C LYS A 623 37.08 14.68 12.95
N MET A 624 36.22 14.42 11.98
CA MET A 624 35.48 13.16 11.88
C MET A 624 36.40 12.03 11.44
N LYS A 625 36.09 10.80 11.86
CA LYS A 625 36.91 9.61 11.59
C LYS A 625 37.25 9.43 10.10
N ASP A 626 36.28 9.64 9.22
CA ASP A 626 36.43 9.43 7.77
C ASP A 626 36.50 10.77 6.99
N GLY A 627 36.73 11.89 7.68
CA GLY A 627 36.81 13.22 7.06
C GLY A 627 35.57 13.53 6.21
N TYR A 628 35.81 13.97 4.96
CA TYR A 628 34.76 14.26 3.97
C TYR A 628 33.94 13.04 3.53
N GLU A 629 34.47 11.83 3.68
CA GLU A 629 33.76 10.59 3.35
C GLU A 629 32.82 10.11 4.48
N THR A 630 32.79 10.83 5.60
CA THR A 630 31.87 10.56 6.71
C THR A 630 30.42 10.71 6.25
N LYS A 631 29.60 9.68 6.48
CA LYS A 631 28.17 9.71 6.16
C LYS A 631 27.38 10.53 7.17
N CYS A 632 26.58 11.49 6.68
CA CYS A 632 25.80 12.41 7.54
C CYS A 632 24.63 11.74 8.29
N GLY A 633 24.21 10.54 7.87
CA GLY A 633 23.03 9.85 8.41
C GLY A 633 21.71 10.37 7.82
N ALA A 634 20.59 9.70 8.13
CA ALA A 634 19.28 10.10 7.64
C ALA A 634 18.97 11.54 8.06
N ARG A 635 18.68 12.41 7.08
CA ARG A 635 18.39 13.84 7.30
C ARG A 635 19.47 14.60 8.10
N GLY A 636 20.70 14.10 8.16
CA GLY A 636 21.76 14.74 8.95
C GLY A 636 21.54 14.67 10.48
N GLU A 637 20.81 13.67 10.98
CA GLU A 637 20.49 13.49 12.41
C GLU A 637 21.73 13.39 13.32
N ARG A 638 22.90 13.05 12.76
CA ARG A 638 24.16 12.94 13.52
C ARG A 638 24.89 14.27 13.73
N LEU A 639 24.37 15.34 13.15
CA LEU A 639 24.99 16.67 13.16
C LEU A 639 24.18 17.64 14.02
N SER A 640 24.87 18.62 14.61
CA SER A 640 24.18 19.75 15.24
C SER A 640 23.47 20.61 14.19
N GLY A 641 22.51 21.44 14.60
CA GLY A 641 21.83 22.39 13.70
C GLY A 641 22.82 23.28 12.94
N GLY A 642 23.78 23.86 13.65
CA GLY A 642 24.81 24.73 13.04
C GLY A 642 25.76 23.99 12.10
N GLN A 643 26.05 22.72 12.36
CA GLN A 643 26.83 21.89 11.42
C GLN A 643 26.05 21.63 10.14
N ARG A 644 24.75 21.27 10.24
CA ARG A 644 23.89 21.09 9.05
C ARG A 644 23.81 22.37 8.21
N GLN A 645 23.66 23.52 8.88
CA GLN A 645 23.61 24.83 8.20
C GLN A 645 24.89 25.12 7.43
N ARG A 646 26.07 24.93 8.05
CA ARG A 646 27.35 25.15 7.39
C ARG A 646 27.59 24.23 6.19
N VAL A 647 27.12 22.98 6.23
CA VAL A 647 27.16 22.09 5.05
C VAL A 647 26.24 22.60 3.94
N ALA A 648 25.06 23.12 4.28
CA ALA A 648 24.16 23.71 3.30
C ALA A 648 24.71 25.01 2.68
N ILE A 649 25.43 25.81 3.46
CA ILE A 649 26.14 27.01 2.97
C ILE A 649 27.30 26.58 2.04
N ALA A 650 28.09 25.56 2.41
CA ALA A 650 29.12 25.01 1.53
C ALA A 650 28.53 24.49 0.20
N ARG A 651 27.35 23.85 0.26
CA ARG A 651 26.58 23.42 -0.92
C ARG A 651 26.19 24.62 -1.80
N ALA A 652 25.87 25.77 -1.23
CA ALA A 652 25.60 26.98 -2.02
C ALA A 652 26.88 27.58 -2.61
N LEU A 653 27.95 27.69 -1.82
CA LEU A 653 29.24 28.25 -2.27
C LEU A 653 29.87 27.48 -3.42
N VAL A 654 29.81 26.14 -3.41
CA VAL A 654 30.42 25.33 -4.47
C VAL A 654 29.76 25.54 -5.85
N ARG A 655 28.49 25.97 -5.88
CA ARG A 655 27.73 26.27 -7.10
C ARG A 655 28.10 27.63 -7.68
N ASP A 656 28.43 28.58 -6.81
CA ASP A 656 28.71 29.98 -7.13
C ASP A 656 27.58 30.64 -7.94
N PRO A 657 26.39 30.80 -7.35
CA PRO A 657 25.20 31.30 -8.05
C PRO A 657 25.22 32.83 -8.22
N SER A 658 24.57 33.35 -9.26
CA SER A 658 24.32 34.80 -9.42
C SER A 658 23.22 35.31 -8.48
N ILE A 659 22.22 34.46 -8.20
CA ILE A 659 21.10 34.76 -7.32
C ILE A 659 21.13 33.85 -6.09
N LEU A 660 21.07 34.45 -4.91
CA LEU A 660 21.03 33.76 -3.64
C LEU A 660 19.70 34.03 -2.92
N LEU A 661 19.03 32.97 -2.48
CA LEU A 661 17.85 33.05 -1.64
C LEU A 661 18.16 32.50 -0.25
N LEU A 662 17.78 33.24 0.79
CA LEU A 662 18.02 32.87 2.17
C LEU A 662 16.68 32.87 2.92
N ASP A 663 16.21 31.70 3.36
CA ASP A 663 14.97 31.57 4.11
C ASP A 663 15.28 31.24 5.58
N GLU A 664 15.24 32.23 6.47
CA GLU A 664 15.43 32.08 7.93
C GLU A 664 16.67 31.25 8.36
N ALA A 665 17.78 31.33 7.65
CA ALA A 665 18.94 30.44 7.80
C ALA A 665 19.64 30.43 9.19
N THR A 666 19.20 31.23 10.17
CA THR A 666 19.87 31.39 11.48
C THR A 666 18.96 31.21 12.71
N SER A 667 17.66 30.98 12.55
CA SER A 667 16.68 31.03 13.64
C SER A 667 16.68 29.82 14.60
N ALA A 668 17.29 28.69 14.21
CA ALA A 668 17.32 27.45 15.00
C ALA A 668 18.68 27.15 15.67
N LEU A 669 19.54 28.16 15.83
CA LEU A 669 20.94 28.00 16.27
C LEU A 669 21.21 28.53 17.68
N ASP A 670 22.13 27.86 18.38
CA ASP A 670 22.79 28.33 19.60
C ASP A 670 23.72 29.52 19.32
N GLY A 671 23.90 30.42 20.30
CA GLY A 671 24.53 31.74 20.08
C GLY A 671 25.97 31.73 19.54
N GLU A 672 26.78 30.72 19.85
CA GLU A 672 28.14 30.58 19.29
C GLU A 672 28.09 30.07 17.84
N SER A 673 27.31 29.01 17.58
CA SER A 673 27.10 28.50 16.22
C SER A 673 26.45 29.53 15.30
N GLU A 674 25.58 30.38 15.85
CA GLU A 674 24.91 31.46 15.15
C GLU A 674 25.89 32.46 14.55
N GLN A 675 26.88 32.94 15.33
CA GLN A 675 27.85 33.92 14.84
C GLN A 675 28.67 33.38 13.67
N ILE A 676 29.12 32.13 13.77
CA ILE A 676 29.90 31.46 12.71
C ILE A 676 29.05 31.30 11.45
N VAL A 677 27.80 30.87 11.59
CA VAL A 677 26.87 30.72 10.45
C VAL A 677 26.58 32.08 9.82
N GLN A 678 26.38 33.13 10.61
CA GLN A 678 26.14 34.48 10.12
C GLN A 678 27.34 35.01 9.31
N GLN A 679 28.58 34.78 9.78
CA GLN A 679 29.79 35.12 9.01
C GLN A 679 29.86 34.35 7.68
N ALA A 680 29.47 33.07 7.68
CA ALA A 680 29.44 32.26 6.47
C ALA A 680 28.38 32.77 5.47
N ILE A 681 27.21 33.19 5.95
CA ILE A 681 26.15 33.80 5.13
C ILE A 681 26.63 35.12 4.53
N GLU A 682 27.28 35.98 5.33
CA GLU A 682 27.78 37.27 4.86
C GLU A 682 28.77 37.12 3.71
N LYS A 683 29.74 36.20 3.83
CA LYS A 683 30.65 35.86 2.73
C LYS A 683 29.93 35.32 1.50
N LEU A 684 28.87 34.52 1.71
CA LEU A 684 28.06 33.98 0.62
C LEU A 684 27.24 35.08 -0.09
N MET A 685 26.90 36.18 0.57
CA MET A 685 26.13 37.28 -0.03
C MET A 685 26.98 38.21 -0.92
N GLU A 686 28.30 38.27 -0.69
CA GLU A 686 29.19 39.17 -1.42
C GLU A 686 29.13 38.94 -2.94
N GLY A 687 28.84 40.02 -3.69
CA GLY A 687 28.84 40.02 -5.15
C GLY A 687 27.63 39.34 -5.81
N ARG A 688 26.56 39.02 -5.06
CA ARG A 688 25.39 38.27 -5.56
C ARG A 688 24.09 39.01 -5.29
N THR A 689 23.13 38.93 -6.21
CA THR A 689 21.76 39.37 -5.92
C THR A 689 21.19 38.48 -4.83
N THR A 690 20.81 39.06 -3.69
CA THR A 690 20.36 38.28 -2.53
C THR A 690 18.95 38.67 -2.12
N VAL A 691 18.07 37.69 -1.98
CA VAL A 691 16.76 37.85 -1.34
C VAL A 691 16.75 37.11 -0.01
N VAL A 692 16.58 37.84 1.09
CA VAL A 692 16.58 37.26 2.44
C VAL A 692 15.22 37.41 3.11
N VAL A 693 14.63 36.31 3.54
CA VAL A 693 13.51 36.31 4.49
C VAL A 693 14.13 36.33 5.88
N ALA A 694 14.17 37.52 6.47
CA ALA A 694 14.88 37.74 7.72
C ALA A 694 13.89 37.95 8.88
N HIS A 695 14.08 37.15 9.93
CA HIS A 695 13.48 37.36 11.24
C HIS A 695 14.50 37.93 12.25
N ARG A 696 15.74 38.23 11.82
CA ARG A 696 16.82 38.78 12.66
C ARG A 696 17.19 40.19 12.23
N LEU A 697 17.19 41.13 13.18
CA LEU A 697 17.47 42.54 12.92
C LEU A 697 18.86 42.76 12.30
N SER A 698 19.88 42.00 12.70
CA SER A 698 21.24 42.08 12.18
C SER A 698 21.32 41.84 10.66
N THR A 699 20.54 40.90 10.16
CA THR A 699 20.47 40.58 8.72
C THR A 699 19.64 41.62 7.96
N ILE A 700 18.56 42.12 8.57
CA ILE A 700 17.69 43.14 7.96
C ILE A 700 18.43 44.48 7.83
N GLN A 701 19.20 44.89 8.84
CA GLN A 701 19.93 46.17 8.85
C GLN A 701 20.97 46.30 7.74
N LYS A 702 21.51 45.16 7.28
CA LYS A 702 22.54 45.10 6.23
C LYS A 702 21.95 45.06 4.82
N ALA A 703 20.63 44.98 4.67
CA ALA A 703 19.99 44.97 3.36
C ALA A 703 20.01 46.37 2.72
N ASP A 704 20.29 46.45 1.43
CA ASP A 704 20.22 47.69 0.65
C ASP A 704 18.79 48.23 0.63
N ARG A 705 17.82 47.30 0.57
CA ARG A 705 16.39 47.61 0.54
C ARG A 705 15.58 46.58 1.32
N ILE A 706 14.57 47.07 2.02
CA ILE A 706 13.67 46.27 2.84
C ILE A 706 12.26 46.41 2.29
N LEU A 707 11.57 45.27 2.16
CA LEU A 707 10.19 45.17 1.70
C LEU A 707 9.35 44.56 2.82
N VAL A 708 8.37 45.32 3.30
CA VAL A 708 7.38 44.82 4.25
C VAL A 708 6.22 44.22 3.46
N ILE A 709 6.02 42.91 3.62
CA ILE A 709 4.94 42.17 2.96
C ILE A 709 3.82 41.91 3.97
N GLN A 710 2.61 42.32 3.62
CA GLN A 710 1.41 42.06 4.41
C GLN A 710 0.21 41.84 3.48
N ASN A 711 -0.66 40.87 3.82
CA ASN A 711 -1.88 40.55 3.08
C ASN A 711 -1.67 40.33 1.56
N GLY A 712 -0.52 39.75 1.18
CA GLY A 712 -0.21 39.41 -0.20
C GLY A 712 0.32 40.53 -1.08
N GLY A 713 0.62 41.70 -0.50
CA GLY A 713 1.22 42.85 -1.18
C GLY A 713 2.40 43.45 -0.42
N VAL A 714 3.19 44.29 -1.12
CA VAL A 714 4.21 45.14 -0.50
C VAL A 714 3.54 46.38 0.07
N VAL A 715 3.64 46.59 1.39
CA VAL A 715 3.01 47.72 2.09
C VAL A 715 3.99 48.85 2.42
N GLU A 716 5.26 48.52 2.64
CA GLU A 716 6.33 49.50 2.88
C GLU A 716 7.61 49.06 2.16
N GLU A 717 8.35 50.05 1.66
CA GLU A 717 9.64 49.86 0.98
C GLU A 717 10.60 51.01 1.35
N GLY A 718 11.87 50.67 1.55
CA GLY A 718 12.95 51.63 1.81
C GLY A 718 14.15 51.00 2.51
N SER A 719 15.14 51.82 2.85
CA SER A 719 16.26 51.41 3.71
C SER A 719 15.84 51.30 5.19
N HIS A 720 16.67 50.65 6.02
CA HIS A 720 16.42 50.53 7.46
C HIS A 720 16.09 51.87 8.14
N GLN A 721 16.89 52.90 7.84
CA GLN A 721 16.72 54.24 8.42
C GLN A 721 15.45 54.93 7.91
N GLN A 722 15.13 54.78 6.62
CA GLN A 722 13.92 55.36 6.03
C GLN A 722 12.65 54.75 6.61
N LEU A 723 12.62 53.43 6.78
CA LEU A 723 11.45 52.73 7.32
C LEU A 723 11.27 52.96 8.82
N LEU A 724 12.36 53.11 9.59
CA LEU A 724 12.27 53.52 10.99
C LEU A 724 11.70 54.92 11.15
N ALA A 725 12.13 55.87 10.31
CA ALA A 725 11.65 57.25 10.34
C ALA A 725 10.17 57.40 9.95
N LYS A 726 9.63 56.46 9.17
CA LYS A 726 8.20 56.42 8.81
C LYS A 726 7.28 56.01 9.96
N GLU A 727 7.84 55.45 11.05
CA GLU A 727 7.09 54.93 12.20
C GLU A 727 5.93 53.97 11.83
N GLY A 728 6.11 53.22 10.73
CA GLY A 728 5.12 52.28 10.20
C GLY A 728 5.23 50.87 10.80
N ILE A 729 4.68 49.90 10.07
CA ILE A 729 4.68 48.47 10.42
C ILE A 729 6.11 47.98 10.65
N TYR A 730 7.06 48.42 9.83
CA TYR A 730 8.45 48.06 10.01
C TYR A 730 9.00 48.51 11.37
N ALA A 731 8.76 49.78 11.76
CA ALA A 731 9.26 50.33 13.00
C ALA A 731 8.66 49.60 14.22
N ASP A 732 7.38 49.22 14.14
CA ASP A 732 6.73 48.41 15.17
C ASP A 732 7.32 46.99 15.28
N LEU A 733 7.63 46.35 14.16
CA LEU A 733 8.31 45.05 14.15
C LEU A 733 9.69 45.15 14.80
N VAL A 734 10.47 46.20 14.48
CA VAL A 734 11.78 46.43 15.09
C VAL A 734 11.68 46.68 16.59
N LYS A 735 10.73 47.53 17.03
CA LYS A 735 10.49 47.80 18.46
C LYS A 735 10.21 46.51 19.24
N ARG A 736 9.31 45.67 18.73
CA ARG A 736 8.96 44.38 19.34
C ARG A 736 10.16 43.44 19.43
N GLN A 737 10.98 43.40 18.39
CA GLN A 737 12.16 42.56 18.33
C GLN A 737 13.28 43.02 19.27
N MET A 738 13.45 44.34 19.44
CA MET A 738 14.38 44.89 20.43
C MET A 738 13.90 44.58 21.86
N SER A 739 12.61 44.70 22.14
CA SER A 739 12.06 44.35 23.47
C SER A 739 12.24 42.88 23.83
N SER A 740 12.08 41.96 22.86
CA SER A 740 12.29 40.52 23.10
C SER A 740 13.74 40.15 23.39
N ASN A 741 14.71 40.93 22.91
CA ASN A 741 16.13 40.73 23.21
C ASN A 741 16.55 41.34 24.57
N SER A 742 15.77 42.28 25.12
CA SER A 742 16.06 42.92 26.42
C SER A 742 15.47 42.21 27.64
N ASP A 743 14.53 41.27 27.46
CA ASP A 743 13.82 40.59 28.57
C ASP A 743 14.53 39.34 29.16
N VAL A 744 15.84 39.16 28.91
CA VAL A 744 16.61 37.99 29.39
C VAL A 744 17.23 38.19 30.80
N LEU A 745 16.96 39.32 31.47
CA LEU A 745 17.33 39.46 32.89
C LEU A 745 16.12 39.89 33.73
N PRO A 746 15.59 39.03 34.63
CA PRO A 746 14.63 39.50 35.61
C PRO A 746 15.33 40.54 36.52
N PRO A 747 14.75 41.74 36.69
CA PRO A 747 15.24 42.66 37.71
C PRO A 747 14.83 42.10 39.07
N ASN A 748 15.82 41.87 39.93
CA ASN A 748 15.72 41.57 41.36
C ASN A 748 15.38 40.12 41.74
N TYR A 749 16.43 39.36 42.02
CA TYR A 749 16.51 38.61 43.27
C TYR A 749 17.82 39.00 43.97
N LYS A 750 17.70 39.88 44.97
CA LYS A 750 18.67 40.01 46.07
C LYS A 750 18.25 39.08 47.19
#